data_AF-A0A7W5E5J8-F1
#
_entry.id   AF-A0A7W5E5J8-F1
#
_cell.length_a   1.000
_cell.length_b   1.000
_cell.length_c   1.000
_cell.angle_alpha   90.00
_cell.angle_beta   90.00
_cell.angle_gamma   90.00
#
_symmetry.space_group_name_H-M   'P 1'
#
loop_
_entity.id
_entity.type
_entity.pdbx_description
1 polymer ?
#
loop_
_entity_poly.entity_id
_entity_poly.type
_entity_poly.pdbx_seq_one_letter_code
_entity_poly.pdbx_strand_id
1 'polypeptide(L)'
;MIQKTVLNTEGDQPTGFTEWCAATKQVIDRRSAADGCVRMVHTRQHEAIDCPSTPDLTLVLIVAQEIALPTHQYDFGFGKIQGRPTVGSLALLPHGISTAKTGGGPYESLNVSIDFRDLQERFEIAGIKAPDDFGILHSKLWRDDPIERLVLELWKDGNDTSPAGLLYSDSLYCALLARLMMLAEQPISELPVHATLTDDLVQLVEQHMRDHLEEKIPLEDLAEVVGYSRFHFSRLFKAATGETANHFLMRLRVEKAVMLIRDVGLDLTLAQVAAACGFSDQSHLTRQFRLQMGVTPAKTLFLLARVFVGSRCQAFNKTGEHEMSTNLSVTYSGTRELEVVDLPVPKREFRGKTLEHAVILKVIATNICGSDQHIYHGRFDVPKGTVLGHEITGEVVEIGRDVEMMEVGDIVSVPFNVCCGKCRNCTTQHPEICETVNENGPIGAYGFDLGGWQGGQAQFCLVPYADFALLKFPDRDQAMDRMLELAFLSDILPTGYHGCVSANVKPGSTVYVAGAGPVGRCAAAGARLLGAACVIIGDQNKERLAVMEKAGYETADLSSTTPLADQIDAILGVPEVDCGVDAVGYEAHGLGEHSDEERPEAALNSMFDVVRAGGSIGIPGIYVGGDPGSSHPRAKNGTLDLALGAAWTKSLTLTTGMAPVRNYSRELMQAILWNRIDLPSVMNTEVVPIEKGPDAYAQFSAGSSKKFVIDPNGMLKK
;
A
#
# COMPACT_ATOMS: atom_id res chain seq x y z
N MET A 1 31.39 -24.10 -36.48
CA MET A 1 30.49 -25.06 -37.15
C MET A 1 29.96 -26.00 -36.09
N ILE A 2 28.76 -25.77 -35.58
CA ILE A 2 28.01 -26.76 -34.80
C ILE A 2 26.62 -26.77 -35.41
N GLN A 3 26.19 -27.97 -35.81
CA GLN A 3 25.08 -28.23 -36.71
C GLN A 3 23.73 -27.83 -36.10
N LYS A 4 22.86 -27.32 -36.98
CA LYS A 4 21.41 -27.31 -36.81
C LYS A 4 20.93 -28.75 -36.58
N THR A 5 20.38 -29.02 -35.40
CA THR A 5 19.46 -30.14 -35.23
C THR A 5 18.05 -29.57 -35.29
N VAL A 6 17.45 -29.72 -36.46
CA VAL A 6 16.02 -29.57 -36.70
C VAL A 6 15.34 -30.72 -35.98
N LEU A 7 14.56 -30.43 -34.94
CA LEU A 7 13.54 -31.34 -34.43
C LEU A 7 12.28 -31.09 -35.26
N ASN A 8 12.05 -31.93 -36.28
CA ASN A 8 10.74 -32.11 -36.87
C ASN A 8 10.22 -33.49 -36.41
N THR A 9 9.23 -33.42 -35.52
CA THR A 9 7.99 -34.21 -35.44
C THR A 9 8.04 -35.73 -35.64
N GLU A 10 7.70 -36.48 -34.59
CA GLU A 10 6.78 -37.64 -34.62
C GLU A 10 6.53 -38.10 -33.17
N GLY A 11 5.41 -37.69 -32.56
CA GLY A 11 5.04 -38.11 -31.20
C GLY A 11 3.79 -37.46 -30.63
N ASP A 12 3.71 -36.13 -30.60
CA ASP A 12 2.51 -35.45 -30.10
C ASP A 12 1.51 -35.25 -31.22
N GLN A 13 0.34 -35.88 -31.08
CA GLN A 13 -0.80 -35.56 -31.93
C GLN A 13 -1.09 -34.06 -31.81
N PRO A 14 -1.34 -33.33 -32.92
CA PRO A 14 -1.83 -31.97 -32.84
C PRO A 14 -3.13 -31.99 -32.04
N THR A 15 -3.09 -31.45 -30.82
CA THR A 15 -4.32 -31.22 -30.06
C THR A 15 -5.09 -30.10 -30.76
N GLY A 16 -6.39 -30.25 -30.93
CA GLY A 16 -7.20 -29.28 -31.70
C GLY A 16 -7.08 -27.83 -31.22
N PHE A 17 -6.65 -27.57 -29.98
CA PHE A 17 -6.30 -26.24 -29.45
C PHE A 17 -5.10 -25.59 -30.15
N THR A 18 -4.08 -26.38 -30.50
CA THR A 18 -2.86 -25.90 -31.16
C THR A 18 -3.15 -25.54 -32.62
N GLU A 19 -4.00 -26.31 -33.28
CA GLU A 19 -4.51 -26.06 -34.63
C GLU A 19 -5.48 -24.86 -34.63
N TRP A 20 -6.33 -24.74 -33.61
CA TRP A 20 -7.20 -23.58 -33.39
C TRP A 20 -6.40 -22.29 -33.27
N CYS A 21 -5.38 -22.24 -32.40
CA CYS A 21 -4.49 -21.09 -32.27
C CYS A 21 -3.66 -20.81 -33.54
N ALA A 22 -3.33 -21.82 -34.34
CA ALA A 22 -2.63 -21.63 -35.60
C ALA A 22 -3.55 -21.04 -36.69
N ALA A 23 -4.83 -21.45 -36.70
CA ALA A 23 -5.84 -20.94 -37.61
C ALA A 23 -6.14 -19.45 -37.41
N THR A 24 -5.96 -18.92 -36.19
CA THR A 24 -6.17 -17.49 -35.88
C THR A 24 -5.05 -16.55 -36.37
N LYS A 25 -3.92 -17.08 -36.90
CA LYS A 25 -2.76 -16.32 -37.46
C LYS A 25 -2.16 -15.24 -36.54
N GLN A 26 -2.31 -15.36 -35.22
CA GLN A 26 -2.09 -14.26 -34.27
C GLN A 26 -1.31 -14.66 -33.00
N VAL A 27 -0.52 -15.74 -33.03
CA VAL A 27 0.24 -16.24 -31.87
C VAL A 27 1.57 -15.50 -31.69
N ILE A 28 1.81 -14.97 -30.49
CA ILE A 28 3.10 -14.40 -30.05
C ILE A 28 4.01 -15.50 -29.48
N ASP A 29 3.50 -16.28 -28.52
CA ASP A 29 4.29 -17.27 -27.77
C ASP A 29 3.40 -18.45 -27.30
N ARG A 30 4.01 -19.60 -27.01
CA ARG A 30 3.34 -20.82 -26.53
C ARG A 30 4.09 -21.43 -25.36
N ARG A 31 3.36 -21.88 -24.35
CA ARG A 31 3.89 -22.48 -23.12
C ARG A 31 3.05 -23.68 -22.69
N SER A 32 3.64 -24.59 -21.91
CA SER A 32 2.96 -25.77 -21.39
C SER A 32 3.41 -26.05 -19.96
N ALA A 33 2.46 -26.08 -19.03
CA ALA A 33 2.71 -26.32 -17.62
C ALA A 33 2.15 -27.69 -17.19
N ALA A 34 2.60 -28.21 -16.03
CA ALA A 34 2.12 -29.46 -15.43
C ALA A 34 2.16 -30.67 -16.40
N ASP A 35 3.36 -31.00 -16.90
CA ASP A 35 3.60 -32.12 -17.84
C ASP A 35 2.78 -32.09 -19.14
N GLY A 36 2.32 -30.90 -19.55
CA GLY A 36 1.57 -30.70 -20.79
C GLY A 36 0.04 -30.70 -20.63
N CYS A 37 -0.47 -30.89 -19.42
CA CYS A 37 -1.91 -30.85 -19.12
C CYS A 37 -2.49 -29.44 -19.27
N VAL A 38 -1.69 -28.40 -18.97
CA VAL A 38 -2.08 -26.99 -19.17
C VAL A 38 -1.34 -26.43 -20.36
N ARG A 39 -2.07 -26.10 -21.42
CA ARG A 39 -1.52 -25.47 -22.64
C ARG A 39 -1.88 -24.01 -22.67
N MET A 40 -0.89 -23.13 -22.83
CA MET A 40 -1.10 -21.68 -22.81
C MET A 40 -0.58 -21.04 -24.08
N VAL A 41 -1.34 -20.09 -24.61
CA VAL A 41 -0.97 -19.35 -25.83
C VAL A 41 -1.19 -17.87 -25.63
N HIS A 42 -0.12 -17.10 -25.87
CA HIS A 42 -0.18 -15.64 -25.93
C HIS A 42 -0.49 -15.22 -27.36
N THR A 43 -1.58 -14.48 -27.55
CA THR A 43 -2.04 -14.04 -28.87
C THR A 43 -2.18 -12.53 -28.95
N ARG A 44 -1.92 -11.95 -30.11
CA ARG A 44 -2.23 -10.56 -30.45
C ARG A 44 -3.29 -10.49 -31.52
N GLN A 45 -4.47 -10.03 -31.15
CA GLN A 45 -5.58 -9.89 -32.07
C GLN A 45 -5.65 -8.49 -32.66
N HIS A 46 -5.80 -8.39 -33.98
CA HIS A 46 -5.97 -7.12 -34.70
C HIS A 46 -7.35 -6.97 -35.34
N GLU A 47 -7.92 -8.08 -35.81
CA GLU A 47 -9.20 -8.12 -36.54
C GLU A 47 -10.13 -9.21 -35.96
N ALA A 48 -11.42 -9.12 -36.25
CA ALA A 48 -12.39 -10.17 -35.91
C ALA A 48 -12.08 -11.45 -36.70
N ILE A 49 -12.22 -12.60 -36.06
CA ILE A 49 -11.97 -13.91 -36.67
C ILE A 49 -13.05 -14.89 -36.22
N ASP A 50 -13.46 -15.78 -37.12
CA ASP A 50 -14.26 -16.94 -36.75
C ASP A 50 -13.37 -17.98 -36.09
N CYS A 51 -13.69 -18.32 -34.85
CA CYS A 51 -12.93 -19.28 -34.07
C CYS A 51 -13.52 -20.68 -34.31
N PRO A 52 -12.74 -21.66 -34.82
CA PRO A 52 -13.22 -23.03 -34.91
C PRO A 52 -13.58 -23.56 -33.52
N SER A 53 -14.34 -24.66 -33.44
CA SER A 53 -14.63 -25.30 -32.16
C SER A 53 -13.35 -25.75 -31.47
N THR A 54 -13.16 -25.40 -30.19
CA THR A 54 -12.05 -25.91 -29.38
C THR A 54 -12.44 -27.28 -28.82
N PRO A 55 -11.56 -28.29 -28.82
CA PRO A 55 -11.85 -29.55 -28.12
C PRO A 55 -11.84 -29.38 -26.60
N ASP A 56 -11.15 -28.35 -26.11
CA ASP A 56 -10.86 -28.08 -24.69
C ASP A 56 -11.66 -26.88 -24.15
N LEU A 57 -11.83 -26.82 -22.84
CA LEU A 57 -12.34 -25.65 -22.13
C LEU A 57 -11.26 -24.55 -22.16
N THR A 58 -11.59 -23.34 -22.61
CA THR A 58 -10.58 -22.28 -22.82
C THR A 58 -10.88 -21.04 -21.99
N LEU A 59 -9.95 -20.66 -21.10
CA LEU A 59 -10.00 -19.40 -20.37
C LEU A 59 -9.18 -18.33 -21.09
N VAL A 60 -9.78 -17.17 -21.37
CA VAL A 60 -9.13 -16.05 -22.05
C VAL A 60 -8.98 -14.89 -21.08
N LEU A 61 -7.75 -14.39 -20.91
CA LEU A 61 -7.40 -13.20 -20.14
C LEU A 61 -6.85 -12.10 -21.06
N ILE A 62 -7.42 -10.91 -21.03
CA ILE A 62 -6.91 -9.74 -21.77
C ILE A 62 -5.75 -9.10 -20.99
N VAL A 63 -4.56 -9.03 -21.59
CA VAL A 63 -3.33 -8.55 -20.91
C VAL A 63 -2.80 -7.22 -21.44
N ALA A 64 -3.13 -6.82 -22.67
CA ALA A 64 -2.76 -5.51 -23.21
C ALA A 64 -3.76 -5.01 -24.24
N GLN A 65 -3.84 -3.69 -24.44
CA GLN A 65 -4.78 -3.04 -25.35
C GLN A 65 -4.26 -1.66 -25.77
N GLU A 66 -4.26 -1.33 -27.06
CA GLU A 66 -3.75 -0.05 -27.57
C GLU A 66 -4.81 1.07 -27.62
N ILE A 67 -6.09 0.70 -27.74
CA ILE A 67 -7.25 1.63 -27.84
C ILE A 67 -8.51 0.96 -27.31
N ALA A 68 -9.48 1.75 -26.85
CA ALA A 68 -10.74 1.25 -26.27
C ALA A 68 -11.52 0.37 -27.29
N LEU A 69 -11.61 -0.94 -27.03
CA LEU A 69 -12.15 -1.93 -27.97
C LEU A 69 -13.64 -1.72 -28.20
N PRO A 70 -14.19 -2.02 -29.40
CA PRO A 70 -15.63 -2.12 -29.58
C PRO A 70 -16.18 -3.28 -28.74
N THR A 71 -17.48 -3.24 -28.46
CA THR A 71 -18.18 -4.34 -27.78
C THR A 71 -17.92 -5.64 -28.52
N HIS A 72 -17.29 -6.59 -27.84
CA HIS A 72 -17.06 -7.94 -28.34
C HIS A 72 -18.33 -8.75 -28.13
N GLN A 73 -18.72 -9.48 -29.17
CA GLN A 73 -19.77 -10.48 -29.13
C GLN A 73 -19.15 -11.82 -29.45
N TYR A 74 -19.24 -12.75 -28.51
CA TYR A 74 -18.91 -14.15 -28.75
C TYR A 74 -20.23 -14.92 -28.83
N ASP A 75 -20.49 -15.57 -29.96
CA ASP A 75 -21.64 -16.42 -30.18
C ASP A 75 -21.21 -17.89 -30.08
N PHE A 76 -21.78 -18.61 -29.12
CA PHE A 76 -21.46 -20.00 -28.81
C PHE A 76 -22.50 -20.99 -29.35
N GLY A 77 -23.41 -20.55 -30.25
CA GLY A 77 -24.46 -21.40 -30.81
C GLY A 77 -25.65 -21.68 -29.87
N PHE A 78 -25.55 -21.39 -28.57
CA PHE A 78 -26.65 -21.44 -27.59
C PHE A 78 -26.66 -20.25 -26.60
N GLY A 79 -25.83 -19.24 -26.83
CA GLY A 79 -25.76 -18.02 -26.02
C GLY A 79 -24.77 -17.00 -26.60
N LYS A 80 -24.92 -15.72 -26.23
CA LYS A 80 -24.04 -14.63 -26.66
C LYS A 80 -23.38 -13.97 -25.45
N ILE A 81 -22.05 -14.01 -25.34
CA ILE A 81 -21.32 -13.10 -24.46
C ILE A 81 -21.24 -11.75 -25.16
N GLN A 82 -21.75 -10.70 -24.53
CA GLN A 82 -21.60 -9.33 -25.02
C GLN A 82 -20.95 -8.46 -23.95
N GLY A 83 -19.86 -7.77 -24.30
CA GLY A 83 -19.20 -6.85 -23.37
C GLY A 83 -18.03 -6.12 -23.99
N ARG A 84 -17.58 -5.03 -23.36
CA ARG A 84 -16.41 -4.28 -23.79
C ARG A 84 -15.18 -4.81 -23.03
N PRO A 85 -14.32 -5.63 -23.65
CA PRO A 85 -13.12 -6.13 -22.98
C PRO A 85 -12.16 -4.99 -22.66
N THR A 86 -11.52 -5.12 -21.51
CA THR A 86 -10.50 -4.21 -20.96
C THR A 86 -9.38 -5.08 -20.39
N VAL A 87 -8.19 -4.53 -20.15
CA VAL A 87 -7.11 -5.28 -19.48
C VAL A 87 -7.62 -5.84 -18.13
N GLY A 88 -7.42 -7.14 -17.91
CA GLY A 88 -7.96 -7.91 -16.79
C GLY A 88 -9.32 -8.58 -17.05
N SER A 89 -9.95 -8.34 -18.21
CA SER A 89 -11.20 -9.04 -18.58
C SER A 89 -10.95 -10.53 -18.82
N LEU A 90 -11.87 -11.35 -18.29
CA LEU A 90 -11.90 -12.80 -18.41
C LEU A 90 -13.10 -13.27 -19.24
N ALA A 91 -12.90 -14.30 -20.05
CA ALA A 91 -13.95 -15.04 -20.75
C ALA A 91 -13.67 -16.55 -20.66
N LEU A 92 -14.70 -17.35 -20.39
CA LEU A 92 -14.59 -18.81 -20.34
C LEU A 92 -15.35 -19.43 -21.52
N LEU A 93 -14.62 -19.99 -22.48
CA LEU A 93 -15.17 -20.61 -23.68
C LEU A 93 -15.45 -22.10 -23.39
N PRO A 94 -16.67 -22.59 -23.67
CA PRO A 94 -17.03 -23.99 -23.42
C PRO A 94 -16.30 -24.94 -24.37
N HIS A 95 -16.07 -26.17 -23.92
CA HIS A 95 -15.42 -27.20 -24.72
C HIS A 95 -16.37 -27.75 -25.82
N GLY A 96 -15.84 -28.13 -26.99
CA GLY A 96 -16.57 -28.85 -28.05
C GLY A 96 -17.54 -28.02 -28.90
N ILE A 97 -17.56 -26.69 -28.74
CA ILE A 97 -18.59 -25.81 -29.32
C ILE A 97 -17.94 -24.81 -30.28
N SER A 98 -18.56 -24.62 -31.46
CA SER A 98 -18.11 -23.63 -32.44
C SER A 98 -18.38 -22.20 -31.94
N THR A 99 -17.41 -21.30 -32.12
CA THR A 99 -17.51 -19.93 -31.57
C THR A 99 -17.33 -18.87 -32.67
N ALA A 100 -18.34 -18.03 -32.89
CA ALA A 100 -18.20 -16.90 -33.78
C ALA A 100 -17.87 -15.65 -32.95
N LYS A 101 -16.73 -15.03 -33.21
CA LYS A 101 -16.31 -13.81 -32.51
C LYS A 101 -16.49 -12.62 -33.43
N THR A 102 -17.41 -11.73 -33.07
CA THR A 102 -17.65 -10.47 -33.77
C THR A 102 -17.20 -9.30 -32.89
N GLY A 103 -16.27 -8.49 -33.41
CA GLY A 103 -15.57 -7.44 -32.67
C GLY A 103 -14.06 -7.53 -32.87
N GLY A 104 -13.43 -6.39 -33.19
CA GLY A 104 -12.01 -6.31 -33.54
C GLY A 104 -11.32 -5.10 -32.93
N GLY A 105 -10.00 -5.19 -32.80
CA GLY A 105 -9.11 -4.13 -32.35
C GLY A 105 -7.81 -4.72 -31.79
N PRO A 106 -6.71 -3.95 -31.77
CA PRO A 106 -5.42 -4.43 -31.29
C PRO A 106 -5.43 -4.69 -29.78
N TYR A 107 -5.43 -5.96 -29.40
CA TYR A 107 -5.27 -6.38 -28.00
C TYR A 107 -4.46 -7.68 -27.89
N GLU A 108 -3.88 -7.91 -26.72
CA GLU A 108 -3.15 -9.13 -26.40
C GLU A 108 -3.90 -9.92 -25.33
N SER A 109 -3.87 -11.25 -25.46
CA SER A 109 -4.53 -12.15 -24.51
C SER A 109 -3.74 -13.42 -24.24
N LEU A 110 -3.83 -13.90 -23.01
CA LEU A 110 -3.40 -15.23 -22.61
C LEU A 110 -4.59 -16.19 -22.66
N ASN A 111 -4.44 -17.26 -23.44
CA ASN A 111 -5.45 -18.29 -23.59
C ASN A 111 -4.96 -19.55 -22.90
N VAL A 112 -5.67 -20.02 -21.88
CA VAL A 112 -5.36 -21.22 -21.11
C VAL A 112 -6.33 -22.33 -21.52
N SER A 113 -5.79 -23.40 -22.07
CA SER A 113 -6.52 -24.61 -22.43
C SER A 113 -6.53 -25.58 -21.26
N ILE A 114 -7.72 -26.03 -20.90
CA ILE A 114 -7.99 -26.98 -19.83
C ILE A 114 -8.59 -28.22 -20.50
N ASP A 115 -7.85 -29.33 -20.47
CA ASP A 115 -8.38 -30.61 -20.97
C ASP A 115 -9.54 -31.05 -20.07
N PHE A 116 -10.72 -31.22 -20.67
CA PHE A 116 -11.93 -31.53 -19.92
C PHE A 116 -11.89 -32.94 -19.30
N ARG A 117 -11.10 -33.87 -19.88
CA ARG A 117 -10.92 -35.21 -19.31
C ARG A 117 -10.00 -35.18 -18.09
N ASP A 118 -8.87 -34.48 -18.19
CA ASP A 118 -7.97 -34.26 -17.05
C ASP A 118 -8.70 -33.56 -15.90
N LEU A 119 -9.54 -32.58 -16.24
CA LEU A 119 -10.42 -31.93 -15.27
C LEU A 119 -11.32 -32.94 -14.57
N GLN A 120 -12.04 -33.79 -15.32
CA GLN A 120 -12.92 -34.81 -14.76
C GLN A 120 -12.17 -35.81 -13.87
N GLU A 121 -11.00 -36.30 -14.31
CA GLU A 121 -10.16 -37.24 -13.56
C GLU A 121 -9.67 -36.63 -12.24
N ARG A 122 -9.23 -35.37 -12.25
CA ARG A 122 -8.76 -34.67 -11.03
C ARG A 122 -9.87 -34.46 -10.02
N PHE A 123 -11.08 -34.14 -10.49
CA PHE A 123 -12.25 -34.04 -9.63
C PHE A 123 -12.65 -35.38 -9.02
N GLU A 124 -12.61 -36.45 -9.83
CA GLU A 124 -12.87 -37.81 -9.34
C GLU A 124 -11.86 -38.24 -8.27
N ILE A 125 -10.56 -37.97 -8.47
CA ILE A 125 -9.50 -38.22 -7.47
C ILE A 125 -9.75 -37.44 -6.18
N ALA A 126 -10.24 -36.20 -6.28
CA ALA A 126 -10.57 -35.36 -5.14
C ALA A 126 -11.88 -35.79 -4.43
N GLY A 127 -12.61 -36.78 -4.96
CA GLY A 127 -13.91 -37.21 -4.42
C GLY A 127 -15.03 -36.19 -4.62
N ILE A 128 -14.87 -35.29 -5.59
CA ILE A 128 -15.82 -34.21 -5.90
C ILE A 128 -16.46 -34.50 -7.26
N LYS A 129 -17.77 -34.27 -7.41
CA LYS A 129 -18.41 -34.41 -8.72
C LYS A 129 -17.95 -33.27 -9.62
N ALA A 130 -17.28 -33.58 -10.73
CA ALA A 130 -16.93 -32.59 -11.74
C ALA A 130 -18.19 -31.89 -12.27
N PRO A 131 -18.17 -30.56 -12.46
CA PRO A 131 -19.30 -29.85 -13.05
C PRO A 131 -19.45 -30.25 -14.53
N ASP A 132 -20.70 -30.46 -14.96
CA ASP A 132 -21.03 -30.76 -16.36
C ASP A 132 -20.88 -29.50 -17.26
N ASP A 133 -21.00 -28.30 -16.66
CA ASP A 133 -20.71 -26.99 -17.27
C ASP A 133 -20.33 -25.93 -16.19
N PHE A 134 -19.78 -24.78 -16.59
CA PHE A 134 -19.47 -23.65 -15.69
C PHE A 134 -20.55 -22.54 -15.72
N GLY A 135 -21.76 -22.87 -16.18
CA GLY A 135 -22.96 -22.04 -16.16
C GLY A 135 -22.75 -20.60 -16.63
N ILE A 136 -23.02 -19.65 -15.73
CA ILE A 136 -23.03 -18.21 -16.00
C ILE A 136 -21.67 -17.65 -16.45
N LEU A 137 -20.55 -18.35 -16.17
CA LEU A 137 -19.22 -17.92 -16.60
C LEU A 137 -19.04 -17.97 -18.12
N HIS A 138 -19.87 -18.76 -18.82
CA HIS A 138 -19.95 -18.80 -20.28
C HIS A 138 -20.81 -17.68 -20.87
N SER A 139 -21.52 -16.88 -20.06
CA SER A 139 -22.58 -15.98 -20.53
C SER A 139 -22.20 -14.49 -20.57
N LYS A 140 -21.09 -14.10 -19.93
CA LYS A 140 -20.61 -12.72 -19.90
C LYS A 140 -19.09 -12.61 -19.83
N LEU A 141 -18.56 -11.42 -20.11
CA LEU A 141 -17.21 -11.06 -19.67
C LEU A 141 -17.24 -10.76 -18.17
N TRP A 142 -16.21 -11.15 -17.45
CA TRP A 142 -16.10 -10.96 -16.02
C TRP A 142 -14.67 -10.63 -15.61
N ARG A 143 -14.43 -10.42 -14.32
CA ARG A 143 -13.12 -10.13 -13.73
C ARG A 143 -13.00 -10.88 -12.42
N ASP A 144 -11.81 -11.38 -12.14
CA ASP A 144 -11.46 -12.01 -10.87
C ASP A 144 -9.94 -11.90 -10.66
N ASP A 145 -9.52 -11.03 -9.75
CA ASP A 145 -8.09 -10.76 -9.49
C ASP A 145 -7.30 -12.02 -9.10
N PRO A 146 -7.86 -12.98 -8.32
CA PRO A 146 -7.18 -14.26 -8.07
C PRO A 146 -6.90 -15.07 -9.34
N ILE A 147 -7.89 -15.22 -10.24
CA ILE A 147 -7.70 -15.94 -11.50
C ILE A 147 -6.67 -15.22 -12.39
N GLU A 148 -6.75 -13.89 -12.48
CA GLU A 148 -5.77 -13.11 -13.24
C GLU A 148 -4.35 -13.40 -12.74
N ARG A 149 -4.13 -13.39 -11.42
CA ARG A 149 -2.81 -13.67 -10.85
C ARG A 149 -2.35 -15.10 -11.12
N LEU A 150 -3.22 -16.08 -10.95
CA LEU A 150 -2.89 -17.50 -11.20
C LEU A 150 -2.49 -17.74 -12.66
N VAL A 151 -3.22 -17.16 -13.61
CA VAL A 151 -2.91 -17.25 -15.05
C VAL A 151 -1.57 -16.60 -15.37
N LEU A 152 -1.26 -15.44 -14.78
CA LEU A 152 0.02 -14.75 -14.99
C LEU A 152 1.22 -15.51 -14.39
N GLU A 153 1.06 -16.14 -13.22
CA GLU A 153 2.13 -16.98 -12.64
C GLU A 153 2.31 -18.28 -13.44
N LEU A 154 1.22 -18.96 -13.84
CA LEU A 154 1.28 -20.10 -14.76
C LEU A 154 1.97 -19.73 -16.08
N TRP A 155 1.73 -18.52 -16.59
CA TRP A 155 2.41 -18.04 -17.79
C TRP A 155 3.91 -17.92 -17.57
N LYS A 156 4.36 -17.31 -16.48
CA LYS A 156 5.79 -17.10 -16.20
C LYS A 156 6.54 -18.43 -16.11
N ASP A 157 5.95 -19.42 -15.45
CA ASP A 157 6.62 -20.68 -15.12
C ASP A 157 6.32 -21.83 -16.08
N GLY A 158 5.41 -21.64 -17.05
CA GLY A 158 4.99 -22.66 -18.03
C GLY A 158 6.07 -23.17 -19.00
N ASN A 159 7.35 -22.91 -18.75
CA ASN A 159 8.49 -23.51 -19.46
C ASN A 159 9.48 -24.20 -18.49
N ASP A 160 9.26 -24.16 -17.17
CA ASP A 160 10.12 -24.82 -16.20
C ASP A 160 9.78 -26.32 -16.10
N THR A 161 10.61 -27.13 -16.74
CA THR A 161 10.50 -28.59 -16.75
C THR A 161 11.22 -29.25 -15.57
N SER A 162 11.69 -28.49 -14.58
CA SER A 162 12.29 -29.06 -13.37
C SER A 162 11.21 -29.77 -12.52
N PRO A 163 11.56 -30.81 -11.74
CA PRO A 163 10.60 -31.47 -10.86
C PRO A 163 9.89 -30.51 -9.89
N ALA A 164 10.58 -29.45 -9.46
CA ALA A 164 10.00 -28.41 -8.61
C ALA A 164 9.04 -27.49 -9.38
N GLY A 165 9.42 -27.07 -10.60
CA GLY A 165 8.57 -26.27 -11.49
C GLY A 165 7.31 -26.99 -11.93
N LEU A 166 7.39 -28.30 -12.17
CA LEU A 166 6.25 -29.15 -12.48
C LEU A 166 5.25 -29.23 -11.32
N LEU A 167 5.74 -29.48 -10.09
CA LEU A 167 4.90 -29.49 -8.89
C LEU A 167 4.27 -28.13 -8.59
N TYR A 168 5.03 -27.04 -8.80
CA TYR A 168 4.54 -25.68 -8.61
C TYR A 168 3.44 -25.33 -9.61
N SER A 169 3.67 -25.63 -10.90
CA SER A 169 2.69 -25.44 -11.96
C SER A 169 1.42 -26.24 -11.73
N ASP A 170 1.53 -27.50 -11.30
CA ASP A 170 0.39 -28.36 -10.98
C ASP A 170 -0.43 -27.81 -9.80
N SER A 171 0.26 -27.25 -8.79
CA SER A 171 -0.40 -26.59 -7.64
C SER A 171 -1.17 -25.33 -8.05
N LEU A 172 -0.58 -24.50 -8.92
CA LEU A 172 -1.24 -23.29 -9.45
C LEU A 172 -2.45 -23.65 -10.32
N TYR A 173 -2.34 -24.72 -11.12
CA TYR A 173 -3.44 -25.22 -11.93
C TYR A 173 -4.59 -25.74 -11.07
N CYS A 174 -4.31 -26.53 -10.03
CA CYS A 174 -5.35 -26.97 -9.09
C CYS A 174 -6.05 -25.79 -8.40
N ALA A 175 -5.31 -24.75 -8.02
CA ALA A 175 -5.89 -23.53 -7.46
C ALA A 175 -6.79 -22.78 -8.45
N LEU A 176 -6.40 -22.73 -9.74
CA LEU A 176 -7.20 -22.13 -10.81
C LEU A 176 -8.53 -22.88 -11.00
N LEU A 177 -8.49 -24.22 -11.05
CA LEU A 177 -9.69 -25.06 -11.16
C LEU A 177 -10.64 -24.88 -9.97
N ALA A 178 -10.11 -24.89 -8.75
CA ALA A 178 -10.90 -24.67 -7.54
C ALA A 178 -11.60 -23.30 -7.54
N ARG A 179 -10.90 -22.23 -7.97
CA ARG A 179 -11.49 -20.89 -8.05
C ARG A 179 -12.59 -20.79 -9.10
N LEU A 180 -12.40 -21.39 -10.28
CA LEU A 180 -13.42 -21.45 -11.33
C LEU A 180 -14.69 -22.16 -10.86
N MET A 181 -14.57 -23.25 -10.11
CA MET A 181 -15.73 -23.92 -9.50
C MET A 181 -16.47 -23.04 -8.50
N MET A 182 -15.74 -22.42 -7.57
CA MET A 182 -16.36 -21.55 -6.56
C MET A 182 -17.18 -20.43 -7.21
N LEU A 183 -16.72 -19.93 -8.36
CA LEU A 183 -17.44 -18.90 -9.13
C LEU A 183 -18.66 -19.47 -9.88
N ALA A 184 -18.61 -20.73 -10.31
CA ALA A 184 -19.74 -21.40 -10.98
C ALA A 184 -20.86 -21.79 -10.01
N GLU A 185 -20.55 -22.09 -8.75
CA GLU A 185 -21.53 -22.51 -7.72
C GLU A 185 -22.22 -21.35 -6.99
N GLN A 186 -21.77 -20.10 -7.18
CA GLN A 186 -22.40 -18.95 -6.54
C GLN A 186 -23.64 -18.47 -7.30
N PRO A 187 -24.79 -18.24 -6.63
CA PRO A 187 -25.85 -17.44 -7.20
C PRO A 187 -25.32 -16.01 -7.34
N ILE A 188 -25.00 -15.60 -8.56
CA ILE A 188 -24.69 -14.21 -8.83
C ILE A 188 -25.95 -13.41 -8.53
N SER A 189 -25.91 -12.64 -7.43
CA SER A 189 -26.88 -11.58 -7.16
C SER A 189 -27.11 -10.81 -8.46
N GLU A 190 -28.37 -10.69 -8.89
CA GLU A 190 -28.75 -9.77 -9.96
C GLU A 190 -28.30 -8.37 -9.52
N LEU A 191 -27.10 -7.97 -9.96
CA LEU A 191 -26.70 -6.58 -9.89
C LEU A 191 -27.70 -5.83 -10.78
N PRO A 192 -28.32 -4.75 -10.28
CA PRO A 192 -29.18 -3.93 -11.11
C PRO A 192 -28.38 -3.54 -12.34
N VAL A 193 -29.00 -3.65 -13.52
CA VAL A 193 -28.48 -3.03 -14.75
C VAL A 193 -28.28 -1.56 -14.43
N HIS A 194 -27.07 -1.19 -14.02
CA HIS A 194 -26.72 0.19 -13.83
C HIS A 194 -26.86 0.80 -15.22
N ALA A 195 -27.84 1.69 -15.37
CA ALA A 195 -27.90 2.55 -16.54
C ALA A 195 -26.47 3.08 -16.80
N THR A 196 -26.06 3.13 -18.06
CA THR A 196 -24.90 3.90 -18.50
C THR A 196 -25.44 5.06 -19.32
N LEU A 197 -24.67 6.14 -19.46
CA LEU A 197 -24.98 7.12 -20.50
C LEU A 197 -24.95 6.41 -21.86
N THR A 198 -25.92 6.70 -22.73
CA THR A 198 -25.89 6.24 -24.11
C THR A 198 -24.77 6.96 -24.87
N ASP A 199 -24.26 6.35 -25.95
CA ASP A 199 -23.18 6.93 -26.75
C ASP A 199 -23.55 8.32 -27.30
N ASP A 200 -24.80 8.53 -27.69
CA ASP A 200 -25.31 9.84 -28.15
C ASP A 200 -25.19 10.93 -27.07
N LEU A 201 -25.45 10.57 -25.80
CA LEU A 201 -25.33 11.50 -24.67
C LEU A 201 -23.87 11.74 -24.29
N VAL A 202 -23.00 10.74 -24.42
CA VAL A 202 -21.55 10.92 -24.23
C VAL A 202 -21.00 11.86 -25.30
N GLN A 203 -21.38 11.68 -26.56
CA GLN A 203 -20.97 12.57 -27.65
C GLN A 203 -21.48 14.00 -27.46
N LEU A 204 -22.72 14.16 -26.99
CA LEU A 204 -23.27 15.48 -26.66
C LEU A 204 -22.45 16.20 -25.59
N VAL A 205 -22.04 15.48 -24.54
CA VAL A 205 -21.21 16.02 -23.45
C VAL A 205 -19.79 16.31 -23.92
N GLU A 206 -19.18 15.43 -24.71
CA GLU A 206 -17.86 15.66 -25.31
C GLU A 206 -17.89 16.89 -26.23
N GLN A 207 -18.91 17.03 -27.07
CA GLN A 207 -19.06 18.18 -27.95
C GLN A 207 -19.15 19.47 -27.13
N HIS A 208 -19.98 19.47 -26.07
CA HIS A 208 -20.08 20.61 -25.16
C HIS A 208 -18.74 20.95 -24.50
N MET A 209 -17.98 19.94 -24.06
CA MET A 209 -16.62 20.16 -23.52
C MET A 209 -15.67 20.76 -24.56
N ARG A 210 -15.70 20.26 -25.80
CA ARG A 210 -14.84 20.75 -26.90
C ARG A 210 -15.13 22.20 -27.25
N ASP A 211 -16.41 22.59 -27.24
CA ASP A 211 -16.85 23.95 -27.55
C ASP A 211 -16.45 24.97 -26.47
N HIS A 212 -16.23 24.52 -25.23
CA HIS A 212 -15.94 25.38 -24.07
C HIS A 212 -14.57 25.10 -23.42
N LEU A 213 -13.61 24.53 -24.16
CA LEU A 213 -12.32 24.10 -23.58
C LEU A 213 -11.55 25.21 -22.85
N GLU A 214 -11.72 26.47 -23.30
CA GLU A 214 -11.04 27.66 -22.76
C GLU A 214 -11.67 28.16 -21.44
N GLU A 215 -12.89 27.72 -21.13
CA GLU A 215 -13.68 28.22 -20.01
C GLU A 215 -13.64 27.28 -18.81
N LYS A 216 -14.10 27.74 -17.65
CA LYS A 216 -14.31 26.86 -16.50
C LYS A 216 -15.62 26.10 -16.73
N ILE A 217 -15.56 24.77 -16.77
CA ILE A 217 -16.74 23.91 -16.95
C ILE A 217 -17.03 23.17 -15.61
N PRO A 218 -18.01 23.64 -14.82
CA PRO A 218 -18.52 22.90 -13.67
C PRO A 218 -19.09 21.53 -14.05
N LEU A 219 -19.10 20.61 -13.08
CA LEU A 219 -19.66 19.27 -13.30
C LEU A 219 -21.20 19.32 -13.40
N GLU A 220 -21.80 20.33 -12.79
CA GLU A 220 -23.22 20.63 -12.83
C GLU A 220 -23.69 20.95 -14.26
N ASP A 221 -22.95 21.79 -14.98
CA ASP A 221 -23.26 22.18 -16.36
C ASP A 221 -23.24 20.96 -17.29
N LEU A 222 -22.25 20.09 -17.14
CA LEU A 222 -22.16 18.83 -17.89
C LEU A 222 -23.31 17.87 -17.59
N ALA A 223 -23.79 17.85 -16.35
CA ALA A 223 -24.92 17.04 -15.95
C ALA A 223 -26.25 17.59 -16.48
N GLU A 224 -26.38 18.92 -16.55
CA GLU A 224 -27.54 19.62 -17.11
C GLU A 224 -27.70 19.38 -18.61
N VAL A 225 -26.59 19.34 -19.37
CA VAL A 225 -26.56 19.02 -20.82
C VAL A 225 -27.29 17.71 -21.14
N VAL A 226 -27.29 16.75 -20.21
CA VAL A 226 -27.91 15.43 -20.37
C VAL A 226 -29.09 15.18 -19.41
N GLY A 227 -29.55 16.22 -18.69
CA GLY A 227 -30.71 16.15 -17.82
C GLY A 227 -30.55 15.27 -16.56
N TYR A 228 -29.32 15.08 -16.08
CA TYR A 228 -29.02 14.27 -14.89
C TYR A 228 -28.59 15.12 -13.69
N SER A 229 -28.72 14.58 -12.48
CA SER A 229 -28.08 15.18 -11.30
C SER A 229 -26.57 14.95 -11.36
N ARG A 230 -25.79 15.86 -10.76
CA ARG A 230 -24.31 15.80 -10.70
C ARG A 230 -23.76 14.43 -10.31
N PHE A 231 -24.29 13.83 -9.25
CA PHE A 231 -23.83 12.53 -8.74
C PHE A 231 -24.18 11.39 -9.69
N HIS A 232 -25.36 11.46 -10.31
CA HIS A 232 -25.80 10.45 -11.26
C HIS A 232 -24.95 10.53 -12.53
N PHE A 233 -24.80 11.71 -13.11
CA PHE A 233 -23.94 11.97 -14.27
C PHE A 233 -22.51 11.47 -14.06
N SER A 234 -21.85 11.84 -12.95
CA SER A 234 -20.46 11.43 -12.67
C SER A 234 -20.28 9.91 -12.67
N ARG A 235 -21.22 9.18 -12.06
CA ARG A 235 -21.23 7.72 -12.02
C ARG A 235 -21.45 7.12 -13.41
N LEU A 236 -22.45 7.61 -14.13
CA LEU A 236 -22.81 7.11 -15.47
C LEU A 236 -21.72 7.41 -16.50
N PHE A 237 -21.09 8.58 -16.43
CA PHE A 237 -20.05 9.02 -17.35
C PHE A 237 -18.77 8.21 -17.16
N LYS A 238 -18.38 7.93 -15.91
CA LYS A 238 -17.25 7.04 -15.62
C LYS A 238 -17.52 5.60 -16.05
N ALA A 239 -18.74 5.12 -15.87
CA ALA A 239 -19.13 3.79 -16.33
C ALA A 239 -19.13 3.69 -17.87
N ALA A 240 -19.53 4.74 -18.58
CA ALA A 240 -19.58 4.75 -20.04
C ALA A 240 -18.20 4.98 -20.71
N THR A 241 -17.39 5.90 -20.18
CA THR A 241 -16.12 6.32 -20.81
C THR A 241 -14.88 5.65 -20.22
N GLY A 242 -15.00 5.01 -19.04
CA GLY A 242 -13.86 4.46 -18.30
C GLY A 242 -13.08 5.49 -17.47
N GLU A 243 -13.38 6.78 -17.61
CA GLU A 243 -12.71 7.86 -16.90
C GLU A 243 -13.70 8.90 -16.33
N THR A 244 -13.27 9.71 -15.37
CA THR A 244 -14.15 10.77 -14.85
C THR A 244 -14.28 11.91 -15.87
N ALA A 245 -15.39 12.64 -15.84
CA ALA A 245 -15.60 13.80 -16.72
C ALA A 245 -14.46 14.83 -16.65
N ASN A 246 -13.84 15.01 -15.48
CA ASN A 246 -12.69 15.91 -15.33
C ASN A 246 -11.43 15.36 -16.01
N HIS A 247 -11.14 14.06 -15.88
CA HIS A 247 -10.02 13.44 -16.60
C HIS A 247 -10.21 13.51 -18.12
N PHE A 248 -11.43 13.22 -18.58
CA PHE A 248 -11.81 13.34 -19.98
C PHE A 248 -11.58 14.77 -20.49
N LEU A 249 -12.05 15.78 -19.76
CA LEU A 249 -11.83 17.19 -20.10
C LEU A 249 -10.34 17.56 -20.12
N MET A 250 -9.56 17.12 -19.14
CA MET A 250 -8.10 17.39 -19.14
C MET A 250 -7.43 16.77 -20.37
N ARG A 251 -7.88 15.59 -20.81
CA ARG A 251 -7.38 14.95 -22.03
C ARG A 251 -7.67 15.76 -23.28
N LEU A 252 -8.90 16.25 -23.44
CA LEU A 252 -9.26 17.14 -24.55
C LEU A 252 -8.41 18.42 -24.57
N ARG A 253 -8.11 18.99 -23.39
CA ARG A 253 -7.26 20.20 -23.30
C ARG A 253 -5.81 19.94 -23.68
N VAL A 254 -5.25 18.79 -23.30
CA VAL A 254 -3.90 18.39 -23.72
C VAL A 254 -3.87 18.09 -25.22
N GLU A 255 -4.89 17.43 -25.78
CA GLU A 255 -5.02 17.23 -27.23
C GLU A 255 -4.97 18.57 -28.00
N LYS A 256 -5.73 19.57 -27.55
CA LYS A 256 -5.68 20.93 -28.12
C LYS A 256 -4.29 21.57 -27.96
N ALA A 257 -3.64 21.40 -26.81
CA ALA A 257 -2.29 21.92 -26.57
C ALA A 257 -1.25 21.27 -27.50
N VAL A 258 -1.36 19.97 -27.77
CA VAL A 258 -0.52 19.26 -28.74
C VAL A 258 -0.71 19.86 -30.14
N MET A 259 -1.96 20.11 -30.55
CA MET A 259 -2.26 20.74 -31.85
C MET A 259 -1.66 22.15 -31.96
N LEU A 260 -1.84 23.00 -30.94
CA LEU A 260 -1.29 24.36 -30.95
C LEU A 260 0.25 24.37 -30.99
N ILE A 261 0.89 23.47 -30.24
CA ILE A 261 2.35 23.32 -30.23
C ILE A 261 2.86 22.85 -31.61
N ARG A 262 2.11 21.96 -32.28
CA ARG A 262 2.47 21.44 -33.60
C ARG A 262 2.25 22.48 -34.70
N ASP A 263 1.13 23.18 -34.68
CA ASP A 263 0.67 24.02 -35.81
C ASP A 263 1.20 25.46 -35.71
N VAL A 264 1.54 25.96 -34.51
CA VAL A 264 2.01 27.35 -34.27
C VAL A 264 3.47 27.41 -33.79
N GLY A 265 4.07 26.29 -33.38
CA GLY A 265 5.51 26.20 -33.08
C GLY A 265 6.01 27.18 -32.00
N LEU A 266 7.05 27.96 -32.33
CA LEU A 266 7.72 28.91 -31.43
C LEU A 266 6.99 30.27 -31.28
N ASP A 267 5.91 30.51 -32.04
CA ASP A 267 5.23 31.80 -32.08
C ASP A 267 4.33 32.05 -30.85
N LEU A 268 4.00 31.02 -30.09
CA LEU A 268 3.30 31.11 -28.81
C LEU A 268 4.18 30.63 -27.65
N THR A 269 4.21 31.41 -26.58
CA THR A 269 4.78 30.98 -25.31
C THR A 269 3.92 29.87 -24.69
N LEU A 270 4.53 28.99 -23.88
CA LEU A 270 3.79 27.92 -23.20
C LEU A 270 2.69 28.46 -22.26
N ALA A 271 2.85 29.67 -21.73
CA ALA A 271 1.81 30.36 -20.98
C ALA A 271 0.60 30.73 -21.84
N GLN A 272 0.82 31.17 -23.09
CA GLN A 272 -0.27 31.45 -24.04
C GLN A 272 -0.96 30.17 -24.51
N VAL A 273 -0.20 29.08 -24.73
CA VAL A 273 -0.78 27.77 -25.04
C VAL A 273 -1.64 27.27 -23.87
N ALA A 274 -1.18 27.46 -22.64
CA ALA A 274 -1.94 27.09 -21.44
C ALA A 274 -3.27 27.84 -21.37
N ALA A 275 -3.25 29.16 -21.57
CA ALA A 275 -4.45 29.98 -21.60
C ALA A 275 -5.43 29.58 -22.72
N ALA A 276 -4.93 29.37 -23.94
CA ALA A 276 -5.75 28.97 -25.10
C ALA A 276 -6.35 27.55 -24.98
N CYS A 277 -5.88 26.74 -24.03
CA CYS A 277 -6.42 25.41 -23.74
C CYS A 277 -7.21 25.37 -22.41
N GLY A 278 -7.43 26.52 -21.76
CA GLY A 278 -8.19 26.61 -20.50
C GLY A 278 -7.45 26.07 -19.27
N PHE A 279 -6.12 25.97 -19.30
CA PHE A 279 -5.33 25.69 -18.10
C PHE A 279 -5.17 26.97 -17.26
N SER A 280 -5.08 26.80 -15.94
CA SER A 280 -4.88 27.91 -14.99
C SER A 280 -3.59 28.67 -15.23
N ASP A 281 -2.54 27.95 -15.65
CA ASP A 281 -1.19 28.46 -15.86
C ASP A 281 -0.34 27.44 -16.64
N GLN A 282 0.88 27.86 -17.02
CA GLN A 282 1.85 27.03 -17.74
C GLN A 282 2.25 25.76 -16.98
N SER A 283 2.36 25.83 -15.65
CA SER A 283 2.77 24.69 -14.81
C SER A 283 1.69 23.62 -14.81
N HIS A 284 0.42 24.02 -14.73
CA HIS A 284 -0.73 23.14 -14.84
C HIS A 284 -0.78 22.44 -16.21
N LEU A 285 -0.60 23.18 -17.32
CA LEU A 285 -0.44 22.57 -18.65
C LEU A 285 0.71 21.56 -18.66
N THR A 286 1.88 21.93 -18.13
CA THR A 286 3.08 21.07 -18.14
C THR A 286 2.86 19.77 -17.38
N ARG A 287 2.16 19.82 -16.24
CA ARG A 287 1.78 18.65 -15.45
C ARG A 287 0.85 17.72 -16.22
N GLN A 288 -0.26 18.24 -16.73
CA GLN A 288 -1.28 17.43 -17.44
C GLN A 288 -0.72 16.86 -18.75
N PHE A 289 0.07 17.64 -19.48
CA PHE A 289 0.71 17.19 -20.71
C PHE A 289 1.73 16.07 -20.45
N ARG A 290 2.54 16.14 -19.37
CA ARG A 290 3.47 15.06 -19.01
C ARG A 290 2.75 13.79 -18.58
N LEU A 291 1.65 13.92 -17.81
CA LEU A 291 0.86 12.78 -17.37
C LEU A 291 0.27 11.99 -18.54
N GLN A 292 -0.15 12.68 -19.61
CA GLN A 292 -0.83 12.04 -20.72
C GLN A 292 0.09 11.67 -21.90
N MET A 293 1.11 12.49 -22.17
CA MET A 293 2.01 12.29 -23.32
C MET A 293 3.36 11.69 -22.92
N GLY A 294 3.66 11.53 -21.62
CA GLY A 294 4.95 11.04 -21.11
C GLY A 294 6.13 12.01 -21.27
N VAL A 295 5.92 13.18 -21.88
CA VAL A 295 6.93 14.23 -22.12
C VAL A 295 6.37 15.60 -21.78
N THR A 296 7.23 16.60 -21.55
CA THR A 296 6.75 17.98 -21.30
C THR A 296 6.42 18.71 -22.60
N PRO A 297 5.57 19.76 -22.57
CA PRO A 297 5.34 20.63 -23.71
C PRO A 297 6.66 21.19 -24.27
N ALA A 298 7.55 21.66 -23.38
CA ALA A 298 8.87 22.17 -23.75
C ALA A 298 9.77 21.12 -24.42
N LYS A 299 9.76 19.87 -23.93
CA LYS A 299 10.53 18.78 -24.54
C LYS A 299 9.95 18.38 -25.90
N THR A 300 8.64 18.44 -26.07
CA THR A 300 7.97 18.22 -27.36
C THR A 300 8.34 19.32 -28.36
N LEU A 301 8.34 20.58 -27.92
CA LEU A 301 8.78 21.74 -28.69
C LEU A 301 10.27 21.63 -29.08
N PHE A 302 11.10 21.18 -28.15
CA PHE A 302 12.52 20.92 -28.36
C PHE A 302 12.77 19.75 -29.34
N LEU A 303 11.98 18.68 -29.26
CA LEU A 303 12.04 17.55 -30.20
C LEU A 303 11.59 17.97 -31.61
N LEU A 304 10.52 18.76 -31.72
CA LEU A 304 10.06 19.35 -32.99
C LEU A 304 11.12 20.31 -33.57
N ALA A 305 11.77 21.12 -32.74
CA ALA A 305 12.86 22.01 -33.15
C ALA A 305 14.12 21.24 -33.62
N ARG A 306 14.39 20.06 -33.04
CA ARG A 306 15.51 19.18 -33.46
C ARG A 306 15.27 18.44 -34.77
N VAL A 307 14.02 18.29 -35.20
CA VAL A 307 13.72 17.84 -36.57
C VAL A 307 14.09 18.93 -37.59
N PHE A 308 14.17 20.20 -37.18
CA PHE A 308 14.50 21.34 -38.04
C PHE A 308 15.95 21.86 -37.96
N VAL A 309 16.71 21.59 -36.90
CA VAL A 309 18.13 21.99 -36.83
C VAL A 309 18.97 20.93 -36.11
N GLY A 310 19.91 20.35 -36.86
CA GLY A 310 20.83 19.33 -36.35
C GLY A 310 22.01 19.87 -35.55
N SER A 311 22.42 19.06 -34.57
CA SER A 311 23.78 18.91 -34.02
C SER A 311 24.12 19.56 -32.67
N ARG A 312 24.73 18.72 -31.83
CA ARG A 312 25.59 18.92 -30.63
C ARG A 312 24.90 19.05 -29.26
N CYS A 313 25.01 17.98 -28.47
CA CYS A 313 25.07 18.05 -27.01
C CYS A 313 26.43 17.55 -26.54
N GLN A 314 27.14 18.37 -25.75
CA GLN A 314 28.22 17.95 -24.87
C GLN A 314 27.88 18.43 -23.44
N ALA A 315 28.10 17.49 -22.51
CA ALA A 315 28.43 17.61 -21.09
C ALA A 315 27.96 18.83 -20.27
N PHE A 316 27.19 18.55 -19.21
CA PHE A 316 27.25 19.29 -17.96
C PHE A 316 27.14 18.30 -16.78
N ASN A 317 28.29 17.96 -16.20
CA ASN A 317 28.40 17.49 -14.82
C ASN A 317 29.26 18.52 -14.10
N LYS A 318 28.70 19.16 -13.06
CA LYS A 318 29.34 19.69 -11.83
C LYS A 318 28.58 20.92 -11.32
N THR A 319 27.87 20.72 -10.21
CA THR A 319 27.55 21.70 -9.16
C THR A 319 27.22 20.84 -7.93
N GLY A 320 27.78 20.97 -6.74
CA GLY A 320 28.88 21.72 -6.16
C GLY A 320 29.04 21.13 -4.74
N GLU A 321 30.25 20.74 -4.34
CA GLU A 321 30.54 20.31 -2.98
C GLU A 321 30.53 21.55 -2.08
N HIS A 322 29.44 21.74 -1.33
CA HIS A 322 29.49 22.50 -0.08
C HIS A 322 29.77 21.49 1.04
N GLU A 323 30.90 21.62 1.73
CA GLU A 323 31.21 20.82 2.93
C GLU A 323 30.11 21.00 3.98
N MET A 324 29.24 20.00 4.11
CA MET A 324 28.27 19.90 5.20
C MET A 324 29.02 19.38 6.44
N SER A 325 29.56 20.28 7.26
CA SER A 325 30.45 19.90 8.38
C SER A 325 29.75 19.68 9.72
N THR A 326 28.46 20.05 9.84
CA THR A 326 27.71 20.06 11.12
C THR A 326 26.45 19.19 11.03
N ASN A 327 26.12 18.50 12.11
CA ASN A 327 24.93 17.67 12.26
C ASN A 327 24.46 17.69 13.71
N LEU A 328 23.68 18.72 14.08
CA LEU A 328 23.04 18.78 15.39
C LEU A 328 22.19 17.53 15.59
N SER A 329 22.39 16.86 16.73
CA SER A 329 21.79 15.56 17.04
C SER A 329 21.41 15.49 18.51
N VAL A 330 20.23 14.94 18.81
CA VAL A 330 19.80 14.65 20.19
C VAL A 330 20.45 13.34 20.64
N THR A 331 21.35 13.42 21.60
CA THR A 331 22.15 12.28 22.09
C THR A 331 21.82 11.94 23.54
N TYR A 332 21.86 10.65 23.86
CA TYR A 332 21.69 10.15 25.22
C TYR A 332 22.97 10.33 26.06
N SER A 333 22.90 11.08 27.16
CA SER A 333 24.01 11.26 28.12
C SER A 333 23.84 10.45 29.41
N GLY A 334 22.60 10.07 29.74
CA GLY A 334 22.24 9.30 30.92
C GLY A 334 20.74 9.36 31.21
N THR A 335 20.32 8.72 32.31
CA THR A 335 18.92 8.73 32.76
C THR A 335 18.43 10.16 32.95
N ARG A 336 17.40 10.53 32.19
CA ARG A 336 16.82 11.88 32.11
C ARG A 336 17.80 12.98 31.68
N GLU A 337 18.87 12.61 31.01
CA GLU A 337 19.92 13.51 30.54
C GLU A 337 20.12 13.31 29.03
N LEU A 338 19.59 14.25 28.25
CA LEU A 338 19.79 14.34 26.81
C LEU A 338 20.49 15.66 26.47
N GLU A 339 21.36 15.60 25.47
CA GLU A 339 22.11 16.75 24.98
C GLU A 339 21.91 16.92 23.49
N VAL A 340 21.99 18.16 23.01
CA VAL A 340 22.07 18.45 21.57
C VAL A 340 23.54 18.67 21.24
N VAL A 341 24.12 17.72 20.51
CA VAL A 341 25.54 17.69 20.18
C VAL A 341 25.71 17.90 18.68
N ASP A 342 26.69 18.73 18.29
CA ASP A 342 27.11 18.86 16.89
C ASP A 342 28.06 17.72 16.53
N LEU A 343 27.57 16.80 15.69
CA LEU A 343 28.31 15.65 15.21
C LEU A 343 28.72 15.85 13.75
N PRO A 344 29.72 15.11 13.23
CA PRO A 344 29.94 15.06 11.79
C PRO A 344 28.70 14.52 11.06
N VAL A 345 28.42 15.06 9.87
CA VAL A 345 27.40 14.48 8.98
C VAL A 345 27.72 13.00 8.73
N PRO A 346 26.73 12.09 8.86
CA PRO A 346 26.96 10.67 8.69
C PRO A 346 27.44 10.38 7.28
N LYS A 347 28.43 9.50 7.17
CA LYS A 347 28.86 8.92 5.90
C LYS A 347 28.05 7.66 5.62
N ARG A 348 28.03 7.21 4.37
CA ARG A 348 27.54 5.87 3.99
C ARG A 348 28.51 4.77 4.43
N GLU A 349 28.91 4.78 5.69
CA GLU A 349 29.82 3.83 6.30
C GLU A 349 29.23 3.30 7.59
N PHE A 350 29.34 1.99 7.79
CA PHE A 350 28.91 1.34 9.01
C PHE A 350 29.88 0.23 9.36
N ARG A 351 30.36 0.23 10.61
CA ARG A 351 31.37 -0.73 11.12
C ARG A 351 32.58 -0.88 10.18
N GLY A 352 33.08 0.25 9.67
CA GLY A 352 34.25 0.31 8.79
C GLY A 352 34.02 -0.18 7.35
N LYS A 353 32.76 -0.39 6.93
CA LYS A 353 32.41 -0.77 5.56
C LYS A 353 31.56 0.31 4.90
N THR A 354 31.89 0.67 3.66
CA THR A 354 31.01 1.50 2.83
C THR A 354 29.74 0.74 2.48
N LEU A 355 28.59 1.34 2.75
CA LEU A 355 27.27 0.82 2.45
C LEU A 355 26.79 1.38 1.12
N GLU A 356 26.90 0.56 0.08
CA GLU A 356 26.53 0.98 -1.28
C GLU A 356 25.02 0.98 -1.53
N HIS A 357 24.26 0.30 -0.68
CA HIS A 357 22.80 0.25 -0.69
C HIS A 357 22.17 1.30 0.23
N ALA A 358 22.94 2.26 0.74
CA ALA A 358 22.49 3.25 1.72
C ALA A 358 22.31 4.64 1.11
N VAL A 359 21.51 5.46 1.77
CA VAL A 359 21.37 6.88 1.48
C VAL A 359 21.67 7.72 2.72
N ILE A 360 22.04 8.98 2.49
CA ILE A 360 22.01 10.02 3.53
C ILE A 360 20.77 10.87 3.31
N LEU A 361 20.01 11.08 4.37
CA LEU A 361 18.84 11.94 4.36
C LEU A 361 19.16 13.25 5.07
N LYS A 362 18.67 14.36 4.53
CA LYS A 362 18.42 15.58 5.28
C LYS A 362 17.05 15.46 5.92
N VAL A 363 17.00 15.48 7.24
CA VAL A 363 15.77 15.21 7.99
C VAL A 363 14.82 16.40 7.89
N ILE A 364 13.57 16.15 7.49
CA ILE A 364 12.49 17.15 7.40
C ILE A 364 11.71 17.18 8.71
N ALA A 365 11.34 16.00 9.21
CA ALA A 365 10.61 15.82 10.45
C ALA A 365 11.13 14.58 11.17
N THR A 366 11.30 14.69 12.48
CA THR A 366 11.69 13.55 13.33
C THR A 366 10.99 13.62 14.68
N ASN A 367 10.29 12.57 15.08
CA ASN A 367 9.39 12.67 16.23
C ASN A 367 10.00 12.12 17.53
N ILE A 368 9.37 12.43 18.66
CA ILE A 368 9.64 11.78 19.96
C ILE A 368 8.58 10.71 20.22
N CYS A 369 9.01 9.47 20.43
CA CYS A 369 8.13 8.34 20.69
C CYS A 369 8.00 8.02 22.19
N GLY A 370 6.95 7.27 22.56
CA GLY A 370 6.86 6.67 23.90
C GLY A 370 7.99 5.67 24.16
N SER A 371 8.46 4.98 23.12
CA SER A 371 9.60 4.09 23.22
C SER A 371 10.90 4.83 23.56
N ASP A 372 11.11 6.05 23.04
CA ASP A 372 12.25 6.88 23.44
C ASP A 372 12.18 7.30 24.92
N GLN A 373 10.97 7.35 25.52
CA GLN A 373 10.81 7.62 26.95
C GLN A 373 11.35 6.48 27.82
N HIS A 374 11.23 5.22 27.38
CA HIS A 374 11.85 4.09 28.08
C HIS A 374 13.38 4.27 28.19
N ILE A 375 14.03 4.75 27.13
CA ILE A 375 15.45 5.09 27.13
C ILE A 375 15.71 6.29 28.06
N TYR A 376 14.92 7.35 27.90
CA TYR A 376 15.03 8.56 28.72
C TYR A 376 14.87 8.28 30.22
N HIS A 377 14.02 7.34 30.62
CA HIS A 377 13.83 6.91 32.01
C HIS A 377 14.88 5.90 32.50
N GLY A 378 15.79 5.45 31.63
CA GLY A 378 16.80 4.45 31.96
C GLY A 378 16.22 3.04 32.15
N ARG A 379 15.07 2.76 31.52
CA ARG A 379 14.38 1.45 31.54
C ARG A 379 14.74 0.59 30.33
N PHE A 380 15.27 1.22 29.28
CA PHE A 380 15.87 0.57 28.12
C PHE A 380 17.31 1.05 27.95
N ASP A 381 18.27 0.13 28.00
CA ASP A 381 19.69 0.47 27.96
C ASP A 381 20.15 0.82 26.53
N VAL A 382 20.81 1.97 26.40
CA VAL A 382 21.60 2.32 25.21
C VAL A 382 22.95 2.92 25.62
N PRO A 383 24.00 2.79 24.80
CA PRO A 383 25.28 3.41 25.07
C PRO A 383 25.16 4.94 25.16
N LYS A 384 25.94 5.56 26.06
CA LYS A 384 26.08 7.02 26.08
C LYS A 384 26.64 7.53 24.75
N GLY A 385 26.12 8.65 24.28
CA GLY A 385 26.43 9.24 22.97
C GLY A 385 25.59 8.68 21.82
N THR A 386 24.70 7.72 22.06
CA THR A 386 23.75 7.24 21.02
C THR A 386 22.84 8.38 20.60
N VAL A 387 22.77 8.64 19.29
CA VAL A 387 21.74 9.54 18.72
C VAL A 387 20.39 8.85 18.82
N LEU A 388 19.40 9.51 19.40
CA LEU A 388 18.06 8.96 19.60
C LEU A 388 17.14 9.17 18.40
N GLY A 389 15.95 8.56 18.47
CA GLY A 389 14.86 8.76 17.53
C GLY A 389 14.86 7.84 16.32
N HIS A 390 13.66 7.40 15.96
CA HIS A 390 13.43 6.39 14.93
C HIS A 390 12.20 6.70 14.06
N GLU A 391 11.61 7.87 14.24
CA GLU A 391 10.45 8.32 13.50
C GLU A 391 10.87 9.36 12.46
N ILE A 392 11.41 8.92 11.31
CA ILE A 392 12.16 9.80 10.40
C ILE A 392 11.40 10.02 9.09
N THR A 393 11.27 11.28 8.69
CA THR A 393 10.91 11.69 7.33
C THR A 393 11.95 12.66 6.80
N GLY A 394 12.45 12.46 5.59
CA GLY A 394 13.61 13.20 5.08
C GLY A 394 13.66 13.33 3.57
N GLU A 395 14.57 14.19 3.12
CA GLU A 395 14.94 14.37 1.72
C GLU A 395 16.27 13.66 1.43
N VAL A 396 16.34 12.85 0.38
CA VAL A 396 17.57 12.17 -0.04
C VAL A 396 18.60 13.18 -0.52
N VAL A 397 19.78 13.23 0.10
CA VAL A 397 20.88 14.13 -0.28
C VAL A 397 22.12 13.41 -0.83
N GLU A 398 22.28 12.13 -0.51
CA GLU A 398 23.34 11.28 -1.05
C GLU A 398 22.81 9.86 -1.26
N ILE A 399 23.20 9.22 -2.36
CA ILE A 399 22.86 7.82 -2.66
C ILE A 399 24.11 6.98 -2.88
N GLY A 400 24.06 5.72 -2.47
CA GLY A 400 25.06 4.73 -2.84
C GLY A 400 24.82 4.13 -4.23
N ARG A 401 25.80 3.39 -4.75
CA ARG A 401 25.74 2.83 -6.12
C ARG A 401 24.75 1.66 -6.29
N ASP A 402 24.29 1.07 -5.19
CA ASP A 402 23.32 -0.06 -5.14
C ASP A 402 21.95 0.46 -4.67
N VAL A 403 21.59 1.68 -5.12
CA VAL A 403 20.30 2.34 -4.89
C VAL A 403 19.73 2.70 -6.26
N GLU A 404 18.65 2.04 -6.66
CA GLU A 404 18.05 2.14 -7.99
C GLU A 404 16.69 2.83 -7.97
N MET A 405 15.99 2.85 -6.83
CA MET A 405 14.59 3.30 -6.74
C MET A 405 14.45 4.72 -6.18
N MET A 406 15.55 5.34 -5.74
CA MET A 406 15.58 6.65 -5.10
C MET A 406 16.55 7.58 -5.84
N GLU A 407 16.18 8.86 -5.92
CA GLU A 407 17.00 9.93 -6.48
C GLU A 407 17.28 11.01 -5.42
N VAL A 408 18.40 11.74 -5.58
CA VAL A 408 18.67 12.94 -4.78
C VAL A 408 17.52 13.95 -4.97
N GLY A 409 16.97 14.43 -3.85
CA GLY A 409 15.80 15.32 -3.82
C GLY A 409 14.46 14.62 -3.58
N ASP A 410 14.43 13.28 -3.57
CA ASP A 410 13.23 12.53 -3.20
C ASP A 410 12.89 12.74 -1.72
N ILE A 411 11.61 12.95 -1.43
CA ILE A 411 11.10 12.93 -0.04
C ILE A 411 10.62 11.53 0.29
N VAL A 412 11.07 11.02 1.43
CA VAL A 412 10.84 9.64 1.85
C VAL A 412 10.43 9.57 3.32
N SER A 413 9.56 8.62 3.64
CA SER A 413 9.36 8.12 5.00
C SER A 413 10.29 6.94 5.25
N VAL A 414 10.88 6.88 6.44
CA VAL A 414 11.74 5.79 6.89
C VAL A 414 10.98 4.95 7.92
N PRO A 415 10.64 3.69 7.62
CA PRO A 415 10.20 2.75 8.63
C PRO A 415 11.20 2.67 9.79
N PHE A 416 10.74 2.68 11.04
CA PHE A 416 11.65 2.60 12.18
C PHE A 416 12.46 1.29 12.22
N ASN A 417 11.94 0.21 11.61
CA ASN A 417 12.63 -1.06 11.49
C ASN A 417 13.80 -0.93 10.51
N VAL A 418 15.01 -1.23 10.96
CA VAL A 418 16.14 -1.46 10.05
C VAL A 418 15.99 -2.88 9.48
N CYS A 419 15.85 -3.01 8.17
CA CYS A 419 15.59 -4.30 7.53
C CYS A 419 16.38 -4.45 6.21
N CYS A 420 16.83 -5.67 5.90
CA CYS A 420 17.77 -5.88 4.78
C CYS A 420 17.11 -6.19 3.44
N GLY A 421 15.84 -6.61 3.44
CA GLY A 421 15.13 -7.03 2.23
C GLY A 421 15.56 -8.39 1.65
N LYS A 422 16.52 -9.08 2.29
CA LYS A 422 17.23 -10.24 1.70
C LYS A 422 17.14 -11.51 2.55
N CYS A 423 16.94 -11.40 3.87
CA CYS A 423 16.84 -12.57 4.75
C CYS A 423 15.44 -13.21 4.67
N ARG A 424 15.28 -14.41 5.23
CA ARG A 424 14.01 -15.16 5.22
C ARG A 424 12.86 -14.29 5.71
N ASN A 425 13.03 -13.67 6.88
CA ASN A 425 11.97 -12.86 7.47
C ASN A 425 11.60 -11.66 6.59
N CYS A 426 12.58 -10.94 6.03
CA CYS A 426 12.28 -9.83 5.12
C CYS A 426 11.56 -10.28 3.84
N THR A 427 11.94 -11.42 3.25
CA THR A 427 11.32 -11.92 2.02
C THR A 427 9.93 -12.52 2.25
N THR A 428 9.61 -12.93 3.48
CA THR A 428 8.28 -13.39 3.90
C THR A 428 7.46 -12.29 4.60
N GLN A 429 7.73 -11.01 4.33
CA GLN A 429 7.00 -9.85 4.88
C GLN A 429 7.02 -9.73 6.42
N HIS A 430 8.12 -10.16 7.03
CA HIS A 430 8.45 -9.97 8.44
C HIS A 430 9.70 -9.07 8.63
N PRO A 431 9.71 -7.82 8.11
CA PRO A 431 10.86 -6.91 8.25
C PRO A 431 11.16 -6.48 9.69
N GLU A 432 10.17 -6.52 10.58
CA GLU A 432 10.23 -6.21 12.02
C GLU A 432 11.23 -7.09 12.78
N ILE A 433 11.46 -8.31 12.30
CA ILE A 433 12.38 -9.29 12.88
C ILE A 433 13.49 -9.68 11.91
N CYS A 434 14.10 -8.69 11.26
CA CYS A 434 15.17 -8.91 10.28
C CYS A 434 16.39 -9.63 10.90
N GLU A 435 16.85 -10.71 10.27
CA GLU A 435 17.86 -11.62 10.82
C GLU A 435 19.31 -11.13 10.70
N THR A 436 19.57 -10.10 9.89
CA THR A 436 20.95 -9.78 9.46
C THR A 436 21.44 -8.39 9.87
N VAL A 437 20.59 -7.57 10.48
CA VAL A 437 20.87 -6.16 10.77
C VAL A 437 21.40 -5.93 12.18
N ASN A 438 21.36 -6.96 13.02
CA ASN A 438 21.77 -6.92 14.40
C ASN A 438 22.43 -8.26 14.76
N GLU A 439 23.61 -8.17 15.39
CA GLU A 439 24.39 -9.35 15.78
C GLU A 439 23.82 -10.03 17.04
N ASN A 440 23.00 -9.31 17.81
CA ASN A 440 22.43 -9.78 19.08
C ASN A 440 21.04 -10.42 18.93
N GLY A 441 20.48 -10.49 17.72
CA GLY A 441 19.20 -11.13 17.46
C GLY A 441 18.47 -10.60 16.23
N PRO A 442 17.38 -11.26 15.81
CA PRO A 442 16.64 -10.92 14.60
C PRO A 442 15.72 -9.72 14.83
N ILE A 443 16.30 -8.53 15.00
CA ILE A 443 15.58 -7.26 15.23
C ILE A 443 16.49 -6.08 14.93
N GLY A 444 15.99 -5.02 14.29
CA GLY A 444 16.79 -3.82 14.03
C GLY A 444 15.95 -2.56 14.10
N ALA A 445 16.47 -1.53 14.77
CA ALA A 445 15.81 -0.23 14.88
C ALA A 445 16.84 0.89 15.07
N TYR A 446 16.53 2.08 14.54
CA TYR A 446 17.35 3.27 14.73
C TYR A 446 17.27 3.76 16.18
N GLY A 447 18.37 4.21 16.76
CA GLY A 447 18.39 4.85 18.09
C GLY A 447 18.12 3.92 19.28
N PHE A 448 18.01 2.60 19.06
CA PHE A 448 17.63 1.59 20.06
C PHE A 448 18.74 0.60 20.45
N ASP A 449 19.98 0.84 20.05
CA ASP A 449 21.10 -0.14 20.12
C ASP A 449 20.75 -1.55 19.59
N LEU A 450 19.69 -1.67 18.80
CA LEU A 450 19.28 -2.90 18.13
C LEU A 450 20.03 -3.01 16.81
N GLY A 451 21.32 -3.29 16.92
CA GLY A 451 22.26 -3.36 15.80
C GLY A 451 23.22 -2.18 15.70
N GLY A 452 23.18 -1.22 16.63
CA GLY A 452 24.09 -0.07 16.66
C GLY A 452 23.77 1.02 15.62
N TRP A 453 22.57 1.02 15.06
CA TRP A 453 22.10 2.02 14.10
C TRP A 453 21.77 3.32 14.82
N GLN A 454 22.45 4.41 14.43
CA GLN A 454 22.20 5.73 15.02
C GLN A 454 20.80 6.22 14.69
N GLY A 455 20.19 6.94 15.63
CA GLY A 455 18.87 7.53 15.48
C GLY A 455 18.82 8.70 14.50
N GLY A 456 17.61 9.18 14.25
CA GLY A 456 17.33 10.27 13.32
C GLY A 456 16.75 11.53 13.96
N GLN A 457 16.80 11.70 15.29
CA GLN A 457 16.63 13.02 15.92
C GLN A 457 17.89 13.88 15.68
N ALA A 458 18.15 14.16 14.41
CA ALA A 458 19.34 14.83 13.91
C ALA A 458 19.01 15.64 12.63
N GLN A 459 19.94 16.47 12.17
CA GLN A 459 19.79 17.19 10.90
C GLN A 459 19.98 16.28 9.68
N PHE A 460 20.85 15.28 9.81
CA PHE A 460 21.14 14.28 8.80
C PHE A 460 21.23 12.89 9.43
N CYS A 461 20.75 11.87 8.70
CA CYS A 461 20.84 10.48 9.15
C CYS A 461 21.20 9.52 8.01
N LEU A 462 21.77 8.37 8.39
CA LEU A 462 22.11 7.27 7.50
C LEU A 462 20.94 6.28 7.45
N VAL A 463 20.50 5.92 6.24
CA VAL A 463 19.50 4.86 6.03
C VAL A 463 20.09 3.75 5.16
N PRO A 464 20.34 2.54 5.70
CA PRO A 464 20.76 1.39 4.92
C PRO A 464 19.59 0.77 4.13
N TYR A 465 19.92 -0.09 3.17
CA TYR A 465 18.98 -0.85 2.34
C TYR A 465 17.84 -0.01 1.73
N ALA A 466 18.20 1.16 1.20
CA ALA A 466 17.26 2.23 0.85
C ALA A 466 16.10 1.78 -0.06
N ASP A 467 16.38 1.00 -1.10
CA ASP A 467 15.35 0.52 -2.04
C ASP A 467 14.32 -0.41 -1.37
N PHE A 468 14.71 -1.12 -0.32
CA PHE A 468 13.80 -1.96 0.45
C PHE A 468 13.22 -1.24 1.66
N ALA A 469 13.93 -0.32 2.30
CA ALA A 469 13.44 0.33 3.50
C ALA A 469 12.47 1.48 3.17
N LEU A 470 12.84 2.37 2.26
CA LEU A 470 12.20 3.67 2.12
C LEU A 470 10.84 3.60 1.42
N LEU A 471 9.93 4.47 1.87
CA LEU A 471 8.68 4.78 1.18
C LEU A 471 8.79 6.18 0.57
N LYS A 472 8.88 6.24 -0.77
CA LYS A 472 8.90 7.49 -1.52
C LYS A 472 7.53 8.17 -1.54
N PHE A 473 7.51 9.47 -1.28
CA PHE A 473 6.33 10.31 -1.49
C PHE A 473 6.31 10.81 -2.95
N PRO A 474 5.26 10.50 -3.72
CA PRO A 474 5.28 10.67 -5.17
C PRO A 474 5.20 12.13 -5.64
N ASP A 475 4.53 12.99 -4.88
CA ASP A 475 4.36 14.42 -5.16
C ASP A 475 4.91 15.22 -3.99
N ARG A 476 5.98 15.99 -4.24
CA ARG A 476 6.72 16.74 -3.23
C ARG A 476 5.84 17.77 -2.54
N ASP A 477 5.07 18.54 -3.30
CA ASP A 477 4.27 19.64 -2.76
C ASP A 477 3.08 19.08 -1.96
N GLN A 478 2.42 18.06 -2.49
CA GLN A 478 1.35 17.36 -1.77
C GLN A 478 1.85 16.77 -0.45
N ALA A 479 3.04 16.18 -0.45
CA ALA A 479 3.63 15.63 0.76
C ALA A 479 4.00 16.71 1.76
N MET A 480 4.63 17.81 1.32
CA MET A 480 4.97 18.94 2.20
C MET A 480 3.73 19.60 2.82
N ASP A 481 2.61 19.67 2.10
CA ASP A 481 1.34 20.20 2.62
C ASP A 481 0.65 19.28 3.64
N ARG A 482 1.05 18.02 3.71
CA ARG A 482 0.55 16.99 4.64
C ARG A 482 1.64 16.46 5.55
N MET A 483 2.77 17.18 5.67
CA MET A 483 4.00 16.64 6.24
C MET A 483 3.86 16.24 7.71
N LEU A 484 3.10 16.99 8.51
CA LEU A 484 2.87 16.65 9.92
C LEU A 484 2.13 15.32 10.08
N GLU A 485 1.15 15.05 9.23
CA GLU A 485 0.44 13.76 9.23
C GLU A 485 1.32 12.64 8.70
N LEU A 486 2.06 12.89 7.61
CA LEU A 486 2.97 11.93 7.00
C LEU A 486 4.16 11.57 7.91
N ALA A 487 4.57 12.48 8.81
CA ALA A 487 5.62 12.22 9.79
C ALA A 487 5.26 11.08 10.77
N PHE A 488 3.98 10.72 10.90
CA PHE A 488 3.54 9.59 11.72
C PHE A 488 3.66 8.23 11.02
N LEU A 489 3.92 8.21 9.70
CA LEU A 489 4.03 6.97 8.90
C LEU A 489 5.31 6.17 9.16
N SER A 490 6.33 6.79 9.75
CA SER A 490 7.59 6.11 10.07
C SER A 490 7.44 5.06 11.18
N ASP A 491 6.43 5.23 12.05
CA ASP A 491 6.19 4.33 13.19
C ASP A 491 4.73 4.36 13.66
N ILE A 492 4.35 5.39 14.43
CA ILE A 492 3.21 5.27 15.35
C ILE A 492 1.87 5.03 14.67
N LEU A 493 1.66 5.54 13.45
CA LEU A 493 0.45 5.27 12.69
C LEU A 493 0.40 3.81 12.21
N PRO A 494 1.40 3.30 11.46
CA PRO A 494 1.50 1.87 11.18
C PRO A 494 1.45 0.98 12.43
N THR A 495 2.07 1.39 13.54
CA THR A 495 2.10 0.62 14.79
C THR A 495 0.71 0.52 15.44
N GLY A 496 -0.01 1.64 15.57
CA GLY A 496 -1.40 1.61 16.04
C GLY A 496 -2.33 0.84 15.10
N TYR A 497 -2.15 1.01 13.78
CA TYR A 497 -2.91 0.29 12.76
C TYR A 497 -2.63 -1.22 12.78
N HIS A 498 -1.36 -1.62 12.95
CA HIS A 498 -0.96 -3.02 13.13
C HIS A 498 -1.62 -3.64 14.36
N GLY A 499 -1.66 -2.92 15.48
CA GLY A 499 -2.41 -3.35 16.66
C GLY A 499 -3.87 -3.65 16.35
N CYS A 500 -4.53 -2.81 15.55
CA CYS A 500 -5.92 -3.05 15.14
C CYS A 500 -6.07 -4.24 14.18
N VAL A 501 -5.24 -4.32 13.14
CA VAL A 501 -5.28 -5.41 12.16
C VAL A 501 -5.02 -6.76 12.81
N SER A 502 -4.02 -6.83 13.70
CA SER A 502 -3.68 -8.05 14.43
C SER A 502 -4.69 -8.42 15.51
N ALA A 503 -5.40 -7.42 16.06
CA ALA A 503 -6.61 -7.63 16.87
C ALA A 503 -7.86 -7.98 16.03
N ASN A 504 -7.71 -8.19 14.71
CA ASN A 504 -8.77 -8.58 13.79
C ASN A 504 -9.95 -7.57 13.74
N VAL A 505 -9.65 -6.28 13.93
CA VAL A 505 -10.64 -5.19 13.80
C VAL A 505 -11.17 -5.13 12.36
N LYS A 506 -12.49 -5.05 12.22
CA LYS A 506 -13.21 -5.07 10.95
C LYS A 506 -14.34 -4.05 10.93
N PRO A 507 -14.95 -3.80 9.75
CA PRO A 507 -16.20 -3.07 9.69
C PRO A 507 -17.24 -3.63 10.66
N GLY A 508 -17.74 -2.79 11.58
CA GLY A 508 -18.73 -3.19 12.57
C GLY A 508 -18.19 -3.63 13.94
N SER A 509 -16.87 -3.80 14.11
CA SER A 509 -16.28 -4.22 15.39
C SER A 509 -16.47 -3.19 16.52
N THR A 510 -16.62 -3.65 17.76
CA THR A 510 -16.38 -2.84 18.96
C THR A 510 -14.95 -3.02 19.44
N VAL A 511 -14.25 -1.93 19.74
CA VAL A 511 -12.80 -1.95 20.01
C VAL A 511 -12.49 -1.22 21.32
N TYR A 512 -11.70 -1.85 22.18
CA TYR A 512 -11.07 -1.20 23.33
C TYR A 512 -9.58 -1.01 23.07
N VAL A 513 -9.09 0.22 23.23
CA VAL A 513 -7.67 0.57 23.15
C VAL A 513 -7.17 0.98 24.54
N ALA A 514 -6.23 0.23 25.09
CA ALA A 514 -5.55 0.60 26.32
C ALA A 514 -4.42 1.59 26.00
N GLY A 515 -4.47 2.78 26.61
CA GLY A 515 -3.50 3.87 26.45
C GLY A 515 -3.95 4.93 25.45
N ALA A 516 -4.03 6.19 25.89
CA ALA A 516 -4.28 7.38 25.08
C ALA A 516 -2.99 8.18 24.76
N GLY A 517 -1.83 7.51 24.84
CA GLY A 517 -0.58 8.01 24.26
C GLY A 517 -0.64 8.11 22.73
N PRO A 518 0.38 8.68 22.06
CA PRO A 518 0.38 8.84 20.60
C PRO A 518 0.07 7.57 19.79
N VAL A 519 0.60 6.41 20.21
CA VAL A 519 0.35 5.11 19.55
C VAL A 519 -1.12 4.68 19.69
N GLY A 520 -1.69 4.77 20.89
CA GLY A 520 -3.09 4.39 21.11
C GLY A 520 -4.07 5.33 20.42
N ARG A 521 -3.74 6.62 20.30
CA ARG A 521 -4.51 7.57 19.49
C ARG A 521 -4.45 7.26 18.00
N CYS A 522 -3.30 6.83 17.51
CA CYS A 522 -3.16 6.27 16.16
C CYS A 522 -3.93 4.95 15.99
N ALA A 523 -3.96 4.08 17.01
CA ALA A 523 -4.75 2.85 16.99
C ALA A 523 -6.25 3.16 16.90
N ALA A 524 -6.76 4.10 17.70
CA ALA A 524 -8.16 4.52 17.61
C ALA A 524 -8.51 5.08 16.20
N ALA A 525 -7.64 5.91 15.63
CA ALA A 525 -7.79 6.40 14.26
C ALA A 525 -7.71 5.27 13.21
N GLY A 526 -6.83 4.29 13.41
CA GLY A 526 -6.72 3.09 12.59
C GLY A 526 -7.96 2.20 12.66
N ALA A 527 -8.52 1.99 13.85
CA ALA A 527 -9.75 1.23 14.05
C ALA A 527 -10.94 1.90 13.35
N ARG A 528 -11.06 3.22 13.45
CA ARG A 528 -12.07 4.00 12.71
C ARG A 528 -11.87 3.89 11.20
N LEU A 529 -10.63 3.95 10.71
CA LEU A 529 -10.31 3.76 9.28
C LEU A 529 -10.71 2.35 8.79
N LEU A 530 -10.53 1.33 9.62
CA LEU A 530 -10.96 -0.05 9.35
C LEU A 530 -12.49 -0.25 9.40
N GLY A 531 -13.24 0.75 9.85
CA GLY A 531 -14.70 0.73 9.90
C GLY A 531 -15.30 0.22 11.21
N ALA A 532 -14.56 0.23 12.32
CA ALA A 532 -15.09 -0.12 13.64
C ALA A 532 -16.36 0.70 13.96
N ALA A 533 -17.36 0.05 14.56
CA ALA A 533 -18.63 0.68 14.93
C ALA A 533 -18.50 1.55 16.19
N CYS A 534 -17.75 1.08 17.18
CA CYS A 534 -17.45 1.82 18.39
C CYS A 534 -15.99 1.60 18.78
N VAL A 535 -15.31 2.68 19.19
CA VAL A 535 -13.92 2.66 19.62
C VAL A 535 -13.84 3.39 20.95
N ILE A 536 -13.49 2.65 22.00
CA ILE A 536 -13.33 3.11 23.38
C ILE A 536 -11.83 3.16 23.69
N ILE A 537 -11.32 4.28 24.18
CA ILE A 537 -9.92 4.44 24.58
C ILE A 537 -9.78 4.70 26.08
N GLY A 538 -8.98 3.88 26.77
CA GLY A 538 -8.76 3.96 28.21
C GLY A 538 -7.42 4.56 28.58
N ASP A 539 -7.38 5.48 29.54
CA ASP A 539 -6.15 6.06 30.11
C ASP A 539 -6.45 6.63 31.51
N GLN A 540 -5.44 6.80 32.36
CA GLN A 540 -5.56 7.54 33.62
C GLN A 540 -5.44 9.07 33.40
N ASN A 541 -4.81 9.48 32.30
CA ASN A 541 -4.53 10.88 31.98
C ASN A 541 -5.73 11.55 31.29
N LYS A 542 -6.41 12.41 32.05
CA LYS A 542 -7.62 13.12 31.61
C LYS A 542 -7.39 14.09 30.46
N GLU A 543 -6.20 14.68 30.33
CA GLU A 543 -5.89 15.56 29.20
C GLU A 543 -5.79 14.77 27.90
N ARG A 544 -5.24 13.55 27.95
CA ARG A 544 -5.18 12.67 26.78
C ARG A 544 -6.57 12.16 26.39
N LEU A 545 -7.40 11.80 27.36
CA LEU A 545 -8.80 11.40 27.11
C LEU A 545 -9.61 12.55 26.49
N ALA A 546 -9.47 13.77 26.99
CA ALA A 546 -10.19 14.93 26.47
C ALA A 546 -9.90 15.23 24.99
N VAL A 547 -8.67 14.94 24.51
CA VAL A 547 -8.33 15.04 23.08
C VAL A 547 -9.18 14.06 22.26
N MET A 548 -9.36 12.83 22.77
CA MET A 548 -10.07 11.77 22.08
C MET A 548 -11.59 11.96 22.10
N GLU A 549 -12.16 12.41 23.22
CA GLU A 549 -13.57 12.79 23.32
C GLU A 549 -13.93 13.88 22.29
N LYS A 550 -13.07 14.91 22.19
CA LYS A 550 -13.27 16.00 21.23
C LYS A 550 -13.21 15.52 19.77
N ALA A 551 -12.46 14.47 19.48
CA ALA A 551 -12.38 13.82 18.18
C ALA A 551 -13.50 12.77 17.95
N GLY A 552 -14.45 12.65 18.89
CA GLY A 552 -15.63 11.81 18.79
C GLY A 552 -15.38 10.33 19.10
N TYR A 553 -14.38 10.01 19.91
CA TYR A 553 -14.16 8.67 20.44
C TYR A 553 -14.76 8.57 21.84
N GLU A 554 -15.16 7.36 22.22
CA GLU A 554 -15.59 7.06 23.58
C GLU A 554 -14.37 6.86 24.47
N THR A 555 -14.47 7.19 25.75
CA THR A 555 -13.35 7.15 26.70
C THR A 555 -13.69 6.37 27.96
N ALA A 556 -12.67 5.74 28.54
CA ALA A 556 -12.74 5.10 29.85
C ALA A 556 -11.68 5.71 30.78
N ASP A 557 -12.11 6.27 31.91
CA ASP A 557 -11.21 6.82 32.92
C ASP A 557 -10.70 5.68 33.81
N LEU A 558 -9.45 5.29 33.62
CA LEU A 558 -8.84 4.19 34.36
C LEU A 558 -8.45 4.58 35.80
N SER A 559 -8.52 5.87 36.16
CA SER A 559 -8.40 6.33 37.55
C SER A 559 -9.72 6.22 38.34
N SER A 560 -10.84 5.98 37.65
CA SER A 560 -12.13 5.76 38.29
C SER A 560 -12.15 4.43 39.03
N THR A 561 -12.80 4.40 40.20
CA THR A 561 -13.09 3.16 40.93
C THR A 561 -14.17 2.30 40.26
N THR A 562 -14.82 2.81 39.22
CA THR A 562 -15.78 2.04 38.41
C THR A 562 -15.02 1.02 37.57
N PRO A 563 -15.33 -0.29 37.67
CA PRO A 563 -14.69 -1.33 36.89
C PRO A 563 -14.74 -1.03 35.38
N LEU A 564 -13.66 -1.37 34.66
CA LEU A 564 -13.57 -1.10 33.21
C LEU A 564 -14.72 -1.77 32.44
N ALA A 565 -15.08 -3.00 32.80
CA ALA A 565 -16.21 -3.73 32.22
C ALA A 565 -17.54 -2.95 32.34
N ASP A 566 -17.79 -2.32 33.50
CA ASP A 566 -19.00 -1.52 33.73
C ASP A 566 -18.98 -0.19 32.96
N GLN A 567 -17.79 0.41 32.79
CA GLN A 567 -17.64 1.60 31.93
C GLN A 567 -17.92 1.25 30.46
N ILE A 568 -17.46 0.10 29.98
CA ILE A 568 -17.73 -0.41 28.63
C ILE A 568 -19.22 -0.74 28.47
N ASP A 569 -19.85 -1.37 29.46
CA ASP A 569 -21.29 -1.68 29.48
C ASP A 569 -22.14 -0.42 29.37
N ALA A 570 -21.76 0.66 30.05
CA ALA A 570 -22.47 1.94 29.97
C ALA A 570 -22.46 2.55 28.55
N ILE A 571 -21.45 2.24 27.73
CA ILE A 571 -21.28 2.75 26.36
C ILE A 571 -21.94 1.80 25.35
N LEU A 572 -21.71 0.50 25.47
CA LEU A 572 -22.11 -0.50 24.48
C LEU A 572 -23.41 -1.25 24.81
N GLY A 573 -23.86 -1.20 26.07
CA GLY A 573 -24.90 -2.06 26.61
C GLY A 573 -24.47 -3.51 26.82
N VAL A 574 -23.18 -3.81 26.68
CA VAL A 574 -22.52 -5.07 27.04
C VAL A 574 -21.13 -4.80 27.64
N PRO A 575 -20.66 -5.59 28.61
CA PRO A 575 -19.40 -5.33 29.31
C PRO A 575 -18.13 -5.78 28.55
N GLU A 576 -18.27 -6.22 27.30
CA GLU A 576 -17.18 -6.79 26.51
C GLU A 576 -17.09 -6.17 25.10
N VAL A 577 -15.89 -6.15 24.54
CA VAL A 577 -15.59 -5.73 23.16
C VAL A 577 -15.15 -6.88 22.26
N ASP A 578 -15.27 -6.73 20.94
CA ASP A 578 -14.74 -7.72 19.97
C ASP A 578 -13.20 -7.79 19.98
N CYS A 579 -12.56 -6.62 20.07
CA CYS A 579 -11.13 -6.46 19.83
C CYS A 579 -10.46 -5.61 20.92
N GLY A 580 -9.28 -6.05 21.39
CA GLY A 580 -8.44 -5.28 22.32
C GLY A 580 -7.13 -4.84 21.66
N VAL A 581 -6.65 -3.63 21.97
CA VAL A 581 -5.32 -3.15 21.54
C VAL A 581 -4.54 -2.63 22.74
N ASP A 582 -3.38 -3.23 23.03
CA ASP A 582 -2.44 -2.73 24.04
C ASP A 582 -1.50 -1.69 23.43
N ALA A 583 -1.71 -0.41 23.72
CA ALA A 583 -0.79 0.65 23.35
C ALA A 583 -0.10 1.28 24.58
N VAL A 584 0.12 0.48 25.64
CA VAL A 584 0.78 0.88 26.89
C VAL A 584 2.15 0.20 27.03
N GLY A 585 2.19 -1.13 27.13
CA GLY A 585 3.43 -1.88 27.37
C GLY A 585 3.83 -2.03 28.85
N TYR A 586 5.10 -2.36 29.09
CA TYR A 586 5.61 -2.83 30.39
C TYR A 586 5.66 -1.79 31.52
N GLU A 587 5.51 -0.50 31.23
CA GLU A 587 5.37 0.58 32.24
C GLU A 587 3.88 0.90 32.54
N ALA A 588 2.99 -0.06 32.30
CA ALA A 588 1.57 0.06 32.61
C ALA A 588 1.34 0.36 34.10
N HIS A 589 0.25 1.08 34.38
CA HIS A 589 -0.23 1.34 35.73
C HIS A 589 -1.50 0.54 36.00
N GLY A 590 -1.81 0.34 37.28
CA GLY A 590 -3.06 -0.29 37.71
C GLY A 590 -4.30 0.52 37.32
N LEU A 591 -5.47 -0.03 37.67
CA LEU A 591 -6.77 0.61 37.48
C LEU A 591 -7.38 0.98 38.84
N GLY A 592 -8.27 1.99 38.84
CA GLY A 592 -9.00 2.44 40.02
C GLY A 592 -8.07 2.91 41.14
N GLU A 593 -8.20 2.32 42.33
CA GLU A 593 -7.37 2.69 43.49
C GLU A 593 -5.87 2.45 43.27
N HIS A 594 -5.50 1.64 42.27
CA HIS A 594 -4.11 1.35 41.90
C HIS A 594 -3.64 2.14 40.67
N SER A 595 -4.36 3.18 40.24
CA SER A 595 -4.03 3.97 39.04
C SER A 595 -2.68 4.68 39.10
N ASP A 596 -2.18 4.95 40.31
CA ASP A 596 -0.88 5.59 40.55
C ASP A 596 0.25 4.57 40.80
N GLU A 597 -0.05 3.27 40.73
CA GLU A 597 0.91 2.19 40.94
C GLU A 597 1.32 1.56 39.59
N GLU A 598 2.63 1.55 39.29
CA GLU A 598 3.15 0.77 38.16
C GLU A 598 2.84 -0.72 38.39
N ARG A 599 2.17 -1.34 37.42
CA ARG A 599 1.79 -2.76 37.38
C ARG A 599 1.92 -3.25 35.93
N PRO A 600 3.08 -3.81 35.53
CA PRO A 600 3.41 -4.12 34.14
C PRO A 600 2.39 -5.02 33.40
N GLU A 601 1.68 -5.87 34.13
CA GLU A 601 0.65 -6.78 33.62
C GLU A 601 -0.74 -6.16 33.47
N ALA A 602 -0.98 -4.95 34.01
CA ALA A 602 -2.32 -4.39 34.18
C ALA A 602 -3.06 -4.17 32.84
N ALA A 603 -2.38 -3.65 31.82
CA ALA A 603 -2.97 -3.43 30.50
C ALA A 603 -3.45 -4.77 29.89
N LEU A 604 -2.57 -5.78 29.82
CA LEU A 604 -2.90 -7.12 29.32
C LEU A 604 -4.02 -7.79 30.13
N ASN A 605 -3.94 -7.78 31.45
CA ASN A 605 -4.95 -8.40 32.31
C ASN A 605 -6.32 -7.72 32.18
N SER A 606 -6.35 -6.39 32.02
CA SER A 606 -7.62 -5.67 31.76
C SER A 606 -8.25 -6.09 30.44
N MET A 607 -7.46 -6.30 29.37
CA MET A 607 -7.99 -6.80 28.09
C MET A 607 -8.42 -8.26 28.17
N PHE A 608 -7.72 -9.09 28.95
CA PHE A 608 -8.17 -10.46 29.21
C PHE A 608 -9.52 -10.50 29.93
N ASP A 609 -9.93 -9.43 30.61
CA ASP A 609 -11.24 -9.30 31.23
C ASP A 609 -12.30 -8.81 30.23
N VAL A 610 -12.01 -7.75 29.46
CA VAL A 610 -13.03 -7.06 28.66
C VAL A 610 -13.12 -7.47 27.19
N VAL A 611 -12.22 -8.28 26.66
CA VAL A 611 -12.36 -8.82 25.30
C VAL A 611 -13.21 -10.09 25.33
N ARG A 612 -14.28 -10.15 24.54
CA ARG A 612 -15.23 -11.27 24.56
C ARG A 612 -14.61 -12.61 24.19
N ALA A 613 -15.31 -13.70 24.50
CA ALA A 613 -14.94 -15.03 24.03
C ALA A 613 -14.80 -15.10 22.50
N GLY A 614 -13.70 -15.69 22.02
CA GLY A 614 -13.30 -15.74 20.61
C GLY A 614 -12.77 -14.42 20.04
N GLY A 615 -12.57 -13.40 20.87
CA GLY A 615 -11.99 -12.12 20.49
C GLY A 615 -10.47 -12.19 20.28
N SER A 616 -9.89 -11.07 19.86
CA SER A 616 -8.46 -10.96 19.53
C SER A 616 -7.83 -9.71 20.14
N ILE A 617 -6.57 -9.84 20.53
CA ILE A 617 -5.77 -8.79 21.16
C ILE A 617 -4.51 -8.55 20.34
N GLY A 618 -4.33 -7.30 19.89
CA GLY A 618 -3.09 -6.83 19.27
C GLY A 618 -2.26 -6.05 20.29
N ILE A 619 -0.97 -6.35 20.39
CA ILE A 619 -0.09 -5.82 21.45
C ILE A 619 1.08 -5.06 20.82
N PRO A 620 0.86 -3.83 20.30
CA PRO A 620 1.95 -2.94 19.88
C PRO A 620 2.74 -2.34 21.05
N GLY A 621 2.18 -2.32 22.27
CA GLY A 621 2.88 -1.91 23.49
C GLY A 621 4.14 -2.75 23.73
N ILE A 622 5.25 -2.07 24.07
CA ILE A 622 6.55 -2.74 24.22
C ILE A 622 6.54 -3.59 25.50
N TYR A 623 7.04 -4.82 25.39
CA TYR A 623 7.38 -5.68 26.51
C TYR A 623 8.81 -6.19 26.34
N VAL A 624 9.64 -5.95 27.35
CA VAL A 624 11.09 -6.26 27.28
C VAL A 624 11.42 -7.58 27.96
N GLY A 625 12.48 -8.25 27.50
CA GLY A 625 12.98 -9.49 28.10
C GLY A 625 13.58 -9.32 29.50
N GLY A 626 13.80 -8.07 29.93
CA GLY A 626 14.21 -7.70 31.27
C GLY A 626 14.17 -6.19 31.45
N ASP A 627 13.69 -5.73 32.61
CA ASP A 627 13.59 -4.33 32.98
C ASP A 627 14.31 -4.09 34.31
N PRO A 628 15.62 -3.77 34.28
CA PRO A 628 16.42 -3.59 35.49
C PRO A 628 15.85 -2.53 36.46
N GLY A 629 15.15 -1.54 35.90
CA GLY A 629 14.54 -0.43 36.63
C GLY A 629 13.19 -0.75 37.27
N SER A 630 12.59 -1.90 36.98
CA SER A 630 11.27 -2.24 37.53
C SER A 630 11.29 -2.34 39.06
N SER A 631 10.22 -1.84 39.69
CA SER A 631 9.96 -2.08 41.11
C SER A 631 9.48 -3.50 41.39
N HIS A 632 9.02 -4.24 40.37
CA HIS A 632 8.51 -5.60 40.47
C HIS A 632 9.60 -6.65 40.20
N PRO A 633 9.96 -7.51 41.19
CA PRO A 633 11.10 -8.42 41.06
C PRO A 633 11.05 -9.36 39.85
N ARG A 634 9.86 -9.80 39.44
CA ARG A 634 9.70 -10.72 38.29
C ARG A 634 9.80 -9.99 36.95
N ALA A 635 9.31 -8.75 36.87
CA ALA A 635 9.39 -7.92 35.69
C ALA A 635 10.84 -7.55 35.32
N LYS A 636 11.77 -7.54 36.30
CA LYS A 636 13.21 -7.41 36.04
C LYS A 636 13.77 -8.43 35.06
N ASN A 637 13.15 -9.60 34.98
CA ASN A 637 13.51 -10.66 34.03
C ASN A 637 12.40 -10.88 32.98
N GLY A 638 11.59 -9.85 32.68
CA GLY A 638 10.52 -9.92 31.69
C GLY A 638 9.35 -10.85 32.06
N THR A 639 9.25 -11.27 33.32
CA THR A 639 8.21 -12.21 33.78
C THR A 639 7.04 -11.45 34.40
N LEU A 640 5.83 -11.68 33.87
CA LEU A 640 4.61 -10.97 34.25
C LEU A 640 3.57 -11.90 34.91
N ASP A 641 2.76 -11.37 35.84
CA ASP A 641 1.65 -12.07 36.50
C ASP A 641 0.38 -12.07 35.62
N LEU A 642 0.45 -12.75 34.48
CA LEU A 642 -0.66 -12.79 33.52
C LEU A 642 -1.77 -13.74 33.97
N ALA A 643 -3.02 -13.28 33.90
CA ALA A 643 -4.23 -14.07 34.09
C ALA A 643 -4.54 -14.96 32.87
N LEU A 644 -3.54 -15.71 32.39
CA LEU A 644 -3.61 -16.51 31.16
C LEU A 644 -4.76 -17.53 31.18
N GLY A 645 -5.13 -18.07 32.35
CA GLY A 645 -6.29 -18.96 32.48
C GLY A 645 -7.62 -18.31 32.09
N ALA A 646 -7.79 -17.01 32.36
CA ALA A 646 -8.97 -16.25 31.95
C ALA A 646 -8.98 -16.05 30.41
N ALA A 647 -7.84 -15.65 29.84
CA ALA A 647 -7.68 -15.54 28.39
C ALA A 647 -7.90 -16.87 27.66
N TRP A 648 -7.38 -17.97 28.21
CA TRP A 648 -7.51 -19.32 27.66
C TRP A 648 -8.97 -19.78 27.66
N THR A 649 -9.70 -19.54 28.76
CA THR A 649 -11.13 -19.89 28.87
C THR A 649 -11.97 -19.19 27.80
N LYS A 650 -11.59 -17.96 27.45
CA LYS A 650 -12.22 -17.18 26.38
C LYS A 650 -11.69 -17.46 24.98
N SER A 651 -10.75 -18.40 24.81
CA SER A 651 -10.14 -18.70 23.51
C SER A 651 -9.60 -17.45 22.79
N LEU A 652 -8.95 -16.55 23.53
CA LEU A 652 -8.43 -15.31 22.96
C LEU A 652 -7.23 -15.58 22.05
N THR A 653 -7.14 -14.82 20.94
CA THR A 653 -5.93 -14.74 20.12
C THR A 653 -5.09 -13.56 20.55
N LEU A 654 -3.78 -13.74 20.72
CA LEU A 654 -2.85 -12.68 21.11
C LEU A 654 -1.77 -12.54 20.03
N THR A 655 -1.55 -11.32 19.54
CA THR A 655 -0.46 -10.98 18.61
C THR A 655 0.46 -9.94 19.25
N THR A 656 1.77 -10.17 19.22
CA THR A 656 2.79 -9.31 19.82
C THR A 656 3.86 -8.92 18.80
N GLY A 657 4.72 -7.99 19.19
CA GLY A 657 5.97 -7.69 18.50
C GLY A 657 6.02 -6.26 17.97
N MET A 658 7.18 -5.90 17.44
CA MET A 658 7.33 -4.65 16.70
C MET A 658 6.42 -4.65 15.46
N ALA A 659 5.85 -3.51 15.12
CA ALA A 659 5.03 -3.43 13.92
C ALA A 659 5.90 -3.58 12.65
N PRO A 660 5.47 -4.38 11.65
CA PRO A 660 6.08 -4.40 10.34
C PRO A 660 5.65 -3.19 9.52
N VAL A 661 6.24 -2.02 9.80
CA VAL A 661 5.78 -0.74 9.24
C VAL A 661 5.63 -0.78 7.71
N ARG A 662 6.58 -1.42 7.02
CA ARG A 662 6.57 -1.55 5.56
C ARG A 662 5.31 -2.23 5.01
N ASN A 663 4.67 -3.10 5.78
CA ASN A 663 3.47 -3.81 5.36
C ASN A 663 2.23 -2.90 5.32
N TYR A 664 2.29 -1.70 5.91
CA TYR A 664 1.13 -0.81 6.04
C TYR A 664 1.39 0.62 5.57
N SER A 665 2.65 1.06 5.57
CA SER A 665 3.00 2.48 5.39
C SER A 665 2.55 3.04 4.03
N ARG A 666 2.59 2.25 2.96
CA ARG A 666 2.13 2.67 1.62
C ARG A 666 0.62 2.94 1.59
N GLU A 667 -0.18 2.03 2.12
CA GLU A 667 -1.64 2.14 2.15
C GLU A 667 -2.08 3.26 3.09
N LEU A 668 -1.41 3.41 4.23
CA LEU A 668 -1.65 4.49 5.19
C LEU A 668 -1.25 5.86 4.62
N MET A 669 -0.16 5.94 3.85
CA MET A 669 0.20 7.15 3.10
C MET A 669 -0.93 7.54 2.15
N GLN A 670 -1.49 6.59 1.40
CA GLN A 670 -2.64 6.89 0.55
C GLN A 670 -3.85 7.34 1.36
N ALA A 671 -4.12 6.74 2.52
CA ALA A 671 -5.20 7.17 3.38
C ALA A 671 -5.04 8.63 3.86
N ILE A 672 -3.82 9.06 4.20
CA ILE A 672 -3.52 10.46 4.55
C ILE A 672 -3.73 11.38 3.34
N LEU A 673 -3.08 11.07 2.21
CA LEU A 673 -3.11 11.92 1.01
C LEU A 673 -4.52 12.10 0.43
N TRP A 674 -5.41 11.12 0.64
CA TRP A 674 -6.81 11.14 0.21
C TRP A 674 -7.80 11.54 1.31
N ASN A 675 -7.31 12.10 2.43
CA ASN A 675 -8.12 12.57 3.56
C ASN A 675 -9.10 11.50 4.09
N ARG A 676 -8.65 10.24 4.14
CA ARG A 676 -9.43 9.11 4.67
C ARG A 676 -9.23 8.88 6.17
N ILE A 677 -8.22 9.50 6.75
CA ILE A 677 -7.91 9.47 8.18
C ILE A 677 -7.68 10.89 8.68
N ASP A 678 -8.29 11.23 9.82
CA ASP A 678 -8.17 12.54 10.46
C ASP A 678 -7.20 12.44 11.65
N LEU A 679 -5.91 12.62 11.36
CA LEU A 679 -4.85 12.64 12.37
C LEU A 679 -4.74 13.97 13.13
N PRO A 680 -4.96 15.14 12.50
CA PRO A 680 -4.87 16.42 13.20
C PRO A 680 -5.80 16.52 14.42
N SER A 681 -7.00 15.92 14.37
CA SER A 681 -7.93 15.97 15.50
C SER A 681 -7.52 15.12 16.71
N VAL A 682 -6.71 14.08 16.52
CA VAL A 682 -6.32 13.15 17.59
C VAL A 682 -4.89 13.34 18.11
N MET A 683 -3.97 13.88 17.30
CA MET A 683 -2.55 13.86 17.66
C MET A 683 -2.08 15.02 18.54
N ASN A 684 -2.79 16.16 18.54
CA ASN A 684 -2.40 17.37 19.28
C ASN A 684 -0.90 17.71 19.10
N THR A 685 -0.49 17.83 17.84
CA THR A 685 0.92 17.90 17.44
C THR A 685 1.56 19.23 17.81
N GLU A 686 2.80 19.19 18.32
CA GLU A 686 3.61 20.38 18.53
C GLU A 686 4.96 20.23 17.81
N VAL A 687 5.26 21.21 16.97
CA VAL A 687 6.52 21.28 16.24
C VAL A 687 7.54 22.07 17.06
N VAL A 688 8.72 21.49 17.27
CA VAL A 688 9.82 22.11 18.02
C VAL A 688 11.12 22.10 17.21
N PRO A 689 12.01 23.09 17.35
CA PRO A 689 13.34 23.02 16.75
C PRO A 689 14.23 22.01 17.51
N ILE A 690 15.31 21.54 16.89
CA ILE A 690 16.17 20.47 17.47
C ILE A 690 16.79 20.83 18.82
N GLU A 691 17.12 22.11 19.04
CA GLU A 691 17.66 22.62 20.31
C GLU A 691 16.68 22.45 21.48
N LYS A 692 15.39 22.30 21.17
CA LYS A 692 14.31 22.08 22.14
C LYS A 692 13.95 20.61 22.31
N GLY A 693 14.68 19.69 21.69
CA GLY A 693 14.52 18.24 21.88
C GLY A 693 14.48 17.84 23.36
N PRO A 694 15.51 18.14 24.18
CA PRO A 694 15.51 17.78 25.60
C PRO A 694 14.34 18.34 26.40
N ASP A 695 13.94 19.61 26.16
CA ASP A 695 12.77 20.23 26.80
C ASP A 695 11.47 19.48 26.43
N ALA A 696 11.32 19.08 25.16
CA ALA A 696 10.17 18.31 24.69
C ALA A 696 10.11 16.91 25.31
N TYR A 697 11.24 16.23 25.48
CA TYR A 697 11.32 14.96 26.21
C TYR A 697 10.86 15.10 27.67
N ALA A 698 11.29 16.15 28.37
CA ALA A 698 10.89 16.41 29.75
C ALA A 698 9.38 16.68 29.86
N GLN A 699 8.81 17.47 28.95
CA GLN A 699 7.37 17.72 28.90
C GLN A 699 6.57 16.44 28.58
N PHE A 700 7.05 15.63 27.64
CA PHE A 700 6.40 14.37 27.29
C PHE A 700 6.42 13.37 28.46
N SER A 701 7.57 13.28 29.15
CA SER A 701 7.74 12.50 30.38
C SER A 701 6.78 12.94 31.50
N ALA A 702 6.42 14.22 31.55
CA ALA A 702 5.49 14.76 32.55
C ALA A 702 4.00 14.47 32.23
N GLY A 703 3.73 13.66 31.21
CA GLY A 703 2.37 13.26 30.85
C GLY A 703 1.68 14.20 29.86
N SER A 704 2.42 15.07 29.16
CA SER A 704 1.85 15.93 28.11
C SER A 704 0.97 15.14 27.13
N SER A 705 -0.16 15.73 26.75
CA SER A 705 -1.07 15.19 25.73
C SER A 705 -0.57 15.43 24.29
N LYS A 706 0.56 16.11 24.12
CA LYS A 706 1.09 16.47 22.80
C LYS A 706 1.89 15.34 22.16
N LYS A 707 1.91 15.32 20.83
CA LYS A 707 2.91 14.58 20.04
C LYS A 707 3.96 15.57 19.52
N PHE A 708 5.18 15.45 20.01
CA PHE A 708 6.28 16.31 19.60
C PHE A 708 6.89 15.85 18.27
N VAL A 709 7.03 16.79 17.35
CA VAL A 709 7.72 16.63 16.06
C VAL A 709 8.87 17.63 16.04
N ILE A 710 10.10 17.14 15.93
CA ILE A 710 11.28 17.98 15.79
C ILE A 710 11.43 18.36 14.31
N ASP A 711 11.57 19.66 14.04
CA ASP A 711 11.96 20.23 12.76
C ASP A 711 13.45 20.65 12.83
N PRO A 712 14.38 19.75 12.49
CA PRO A 712 15.80 19.99 12.71
C PRO A 712 16.42 20.94 11.68
N ASN A 713 15.74 21.19 10.56
CA ASN A 713 16.24 21.98 9.44
C ASN A 713 15.34 23.19 9.09
N GLY A 714 14.29 23.47 9.87
CA GLY A 714 13.37 24.57 9.61
C GLY A 714 12.53 24.39 8.35
N MET A 715 12.19 23.15 8.00
CA MET A 715 11.53 22.79 6.74
C MET A 715 10.01 22.67 6.86
N LEU A 716 9.46 22.63 8.08
CA LEU A 716 8.03 22.53 8.31
C LEU A 716 7.38 23.92 8.28
N LYS A 717 6.23 24.03 7.59
CA LYS A 717 5.41 25.24 7.63
C LYS A 717 4.84 25.38 9.05
N LYS A 718 5.07 26.55 9.68
CA LYS A 718 4.54 26.87 11.01
C LYS A 718 3.04 27.12 11.01
#